data_AF-A0A1A8KXY3-F1
#
_entry.id   AF-A0A1A8KXY3-F1
#
_cell.length_a   1.000
_cell.length_b   1.000
_cell.length_c   1.000
_cell.angle_alpha   90.00
_cell.angle_beta   90.00
_cell.angle_gamma   90.00
#
_symmetry.space_group_name_H-M   'P 1'
#
loop_
_entity.id
_entity.type
_entity.pdbx_description
1 polymer ?
#
loop_
_entity_poly.entity_id
_entity_poly.type
_entity_poly.pdbx_seq_one_letter_code
_entity_poly.pdbx_strand_id
1 'polypeptide(L)'
;MLCWGNARDGQLGIGVERHPVFEPRNCHVFSRRGLIEVACGGQHTLFLLHDGSVYTCGFNGCRQLGHNKDGSFPELVGALDTQKITMVSCGWAHSMAVNEQGQVFAWGAGDRGQLGLGTAENTVRIPRLVKRLCDHSISQVMCGNQHCIALSRDGQLFTWGQNTNGQLGLGKGEPSKLSPHPLKSLAGIPLAQITAGGDHSFALSLSGAVFGWGKNRAGQLGLNDKQDRAVPCHVKFLRSQKVVYISCGDEHTAALTKDGGLFTFGDGSWGQLGHGSTNNELLPRRVLELMGTEVSQVACGRHHTLALVPSSSMVFAFGCNSQGQLGTGILGDARSPFPIKTSFLSGNLQRETKQYMVIKIICGGDHSFLLYSNEQNSINPVDFRVINISKSLSPINYERLNSWRLKLMYNTDSSVANDIVIQLSSAACWNASFLDQSDDTHFKTNPKIPGIDLNSVRVLFECLSKPAFSGLLEQASTSFESLLIPQLPRSPPDVEAMRIYLILSEYPALQDSKNYIRLTIPLAMAILRLDTNPSKVLDNWWCFVDGNVFTRMVDTYKSIVVFMLTGGKTLLVPVFYDNYFLATLQLLEKLHKVNLKANHVEYSHFYIPDVTSLVDIQEDYLKWFLSKAEIKVGSSPSQSDFPSVNLCAFPFILNAQAKTTMLQTDAELQMQMAVSGANLHNVFMLLTLEPHLARNPYLVLHVRRNHLVSDTLRELTMYSDVDLKKPLKVIFDGEEAVDAGGVTKEFFLLLLKELMDPVYGMFTHYKDSNLLWFSDTCFVEQNWFHLIGIICGLAIYNSTVVDLHFPLALYKKLLDVLPKLEDFKELSPTEARSLQELLDYEGGDVEETFLLNFSITRENYGMVEVKELVPGGESIAVDKNNRKEFVEAYLRYVFTDSVSEQYSAFSSGFLKVCGGEILALFQPSELMAMVVGNNNYNWEEMEKNTVYKGEFSATHPTVRLFWEVFHEFSLEKKKQFLLFLTGSDRIPIHGMESLRIVIQSTTAEEHYLPVAHTCYNLLDMPRYQTKEILRRRLTQAVEQYEGFSLV
;
A
#
# COMPACT_ATOMS: atom_id res chain seq x y z
N MET A 1 -0.08 -40.87 -36.80
CA MET A 1 0.24 -40.94 -35.37
C MET A 1 1.07 -42.18 -35.12
N LEU A 2 2.06 -42.10 -34.24
CA LEU A 2 2.79 -43.26 -33.72
C LEU A 2 2.26 -43.62 -32.32
N CYS A 3 2.30 -44.89 -31.97
CA CYS A 3 1.92 -45.42 -30.66
C CYS A 3 2.86 -46.55 -30.22
N TRP A 4 3.13 -46.64 -28.92
CA TRP A 4 3.96 -47.70 -28.31
C TRP A 4 3.66 -47.85 -26.82
N GLY A 5 4.21 -48.88 -26.20
CA GLY A 5 3.98 -49.24 -24.81
C GLY A 5 3.05 -50.44 -24.61
N ASN A 6 2.34 -50.46 -23.49
CA ASN A 6 1.44 -51.55 -23.15
C ASN A 6 0.25 -51.64 -24.13
N ALA A 7 0.04 -52.80 -24.74
CA ALA A 7 -1.04 -53.07 -25.70
C ALA A 7 -2.05 -54.13 -25.23
N ARG A 8 -1.84 -54.71 -24.04
CA ARG A 8 -2.55 -55.93 -23.59
C ARG A 8 -4.06 -55.83 -23.59
N ASP A 9 -4.60 -54.66 -23.25
CA ASP A 9 -6.05 -54.42 -23.15
C ASP A 9 -6.61 -53.68 -24.38
N GLY A 10 -5.78 -53.43 -25.40
CA GLY A 10 -6.16 -52.71 -26.62
C GLY A 10 -6.00 -51.18 -26.54
N GLN A 11 -5.35 -50.64 -25.50
CA GLN A 11 -5.23 -49.19 -25.30
C GLN A 11 -4.46 -48.46 -26.43
N LEU A 12 -3.63 -49.15 -27.23
CA LEU A 12 -2.97 -48.52 -28.39
C LEU A 12 -3.91 -48.32 -29.60
N GLY A 13 -5.07 -49.00 -29.62
CA GLY A 13 -6.05 -48.87 -30.70
C GLY A 13 -5.61 -49.45 -32.06
N ILE A 14 -4.62 -50.35 -32.06
CA ILE A 14 -4.06 -50.99 -33.28
C ILE A 14 -4.49 -52.47 -33.43
N GLY A 15 -5.52 -52.90 -32.71
CA GLY A 15 -6.01 -54.28 -32.69
C GLY A 15 -5.47 -55.11 -31.53
N VAL A 16 -5.69 -56.43 -31.57
CA VAL A 16 -5.30 -57.37 -30.51
C VAL A 16 -3.80 -57.66 -30.57
N GLU A 17 -2.99 -56.84 -29.90
CA GLU A 17 -1.57 -57.12 -29.64
C GLU A 17 -1.37 -57.58 -28.20
N ARG A 18 -1.06 -58.87 -28.01
CA ARG A 18 -0.83 -59.43 -26.66
C ARG A 18 0.51 -59.01 -26.04
N HIS A 19 1.42 -58.46 -26.84
CA HIS A 19 2.80 -58.18 -26.45
C HIS A 19 3.00 -56.67 -26.37
N PRO A 20 3.81 -56.18 -25.41
CA PRO A 20 4.14 -54.76 -25.34
C PRO A 20 4.92 -54.31 -26.58
N VAL A 21 4.69 -53.06 -26.99
CA VAL A 21 5.28 -52.45 -28.19
C VAL A 21 6.48 -51.60 -27.77
N PHE A 22 7.70 -52.08 -28.05
CA PHE A 22 8.95 -51.42 -27.65
C PHE A 22 9.45 -50.38 -28.65
N GLU A 23 8.87 -50.31 -29.84
CA GLU A 23 9.21 -49.36 -30.90
C GLU A 23 7.96 -48.64 -31.42
N PRO A 24 8.01 -47.33 -31.71
CA PRO A 24 6.89 -46.57 -32.24
C PRO A 24 6.30 -47.20 -33.50
N ARG A 25 5.01 -47.58 -33.43
CA ARG A 25 4.26 -48.15 -34.57
C ARG A 25 3.28 -47.14 -35.14
N ASN A 26 3.09 -47.16 -36.46
CA ASN A 26 2.10 -46.32 -37.11
C ASN A 26 0.67 -46.80 -36.80
N CYS A 27 -0.13 -45.92 -36.24
CA CYS A 27 -1.58 -46.08 -36.13
C CYS A 27 -2.26 -45.24 -37.20
N HIS A 28 -2.89 -45.91 -38.17
CA HIS A 28 -3.54 -45.28 -39.31
C HIS A 28 -5.04 -44.98 -39.11
N VAL A 29 -5.62 -45.36 -37.97
CA VAL A 29 -7.08 -45.29 -37.69
C VAL A 29 -7.68 -43.90 -37.94
N PHE A 30 -6.94 -42.83 -37.61
CA PHE A 30 -7.40 -41.45 -37.75
C PHE A 30 -6.69 -40.68 -38.88
N SER A 31 -6.09 -41.38 -39.83
CA SER A 31 -5.38 -40.74 -40.95
C SER A 31 -6.33 -39.80 -41.70
N ARG A 32 -5.95 -38.52 -41.83
CA ARG A 32 -6.74 -37.44 -42.46
C ARG A 32 -8.06 -37.08 -41.78
N ARG A 33 -8.33 -37.58 -40.56
CA ARG A 33 -9.54 -37.26 -39.77
C ARG A 33 -9.34 -36.15 -38.73
N GLY A 34 -8.17 -35.50 -38.72
CA GLY A 34 -7.91 -34.32 -37.88
C GLY A 34 -7.88 -34.61 -36.38
N LEU A 35 -7.06 -35.57 -35.92
CA LEU A 35 -6.86 -35.84 -34.49
C LEU A 35 -6.20 -34.63 -33.79
N ILE A 36 -6.84 -34.10 -32.76
CA ILE A 36 -6.36 -32.94 -31.99
C ILE A 36 -5.67 -33.37 -30.70
N GLU A 37 -6.30 -34.29 -29.96
CA GLU A 37 -5.87 -34.64 -28.61
C GLU A 37 -6.05 -36.13 -28.33
N VAL A 38 -5.16 -36.66 -27.50
CA VAL A 38 -5.23 -38.02 -26.96
C VAL A 38 -5.07 -37.91 -25.45
N ALA A 39 -5.95 -38.55 -24.69
CA ALA A 39 -5.84 -38.67 -23.25
C ALA A 39 -5.68 -40.14 -22.88
N CYS A 40 -4.71 -40.44 -22.01
CA CYS A 40 -4.28 -41.79 -21.69
C CYS A 40 -4.60 -42.09 -20.22
N GLY A 41 -5.53 -43.01 -19.97
CA GLY A 41 -5.81 -43.52 -18.63
C GLY A 41 -4.90 -44.68 -18.24
N GLY A 42 -5.25 -45.40 -17.16
CA GLY A 42 -4.45 -46.55 -16.70
C GLY A 42 -4.35 -47.66 -17.75
N GLN A 43 -5.50 -48.03 -18.34
CA GLN A 43 -5.62 -49.12 -19.33
C GLN A 43 -6.54 -48.77 -20.52
N HIS A 44 -6.84 -47.49 -20.74
CA HIS A 44 -7.72 -47.04 -21.81
C HIS A 44 -7.27 -45.71 -22.38
N THR A 45 -7.74 -45.36 -23.56
CA THR A 45 -7.33 -44.16 -24.28
C THR A 45 -8.54 -43.48 -24.92
N LEU A 46 -8.59 -42.15 -24.83
CA LEU A 46 -9.56 -41.29 -25.49
C LEU A 46 -8.86 -40.53 -26.62
N PHE A 47 -9.53 -40.42 -27.77
CA PHE A 47 -9.09 -39.67 -28.94
C PHE A 47 -10.13 -38.61 -29.28
N LEU A 48 -9.70 -37.35 -29.40
CA LEU A 48 -10.54 -36.21 -29.77
C LEU A 48 -10.20 -35.71 -31.17
N LEU A 49 -11.18 -35.70 -32.06
CA LEU A 49 -11.05 -35.19 -33.43
C LEU A 49 -11.44 -33.71 -33.54
N HIS A 50 -11.07 -33.07 -34.65
CA HIS A 50 -11.33 -31.64 -34.92
C HIS A 50 -12.81 -31.29 -35.11
N ASP A 51 -13.64 -32.26 -35.47
CA ASP A 51 -15.09 -32.11 -35.50
C ASP A 51 -15.73 -32.15 -34.09
N GLY A 52 -14.96 -32.45 -33.05
CA GLY A 52 -15.41 -32.58 -31.67
C GLY A 52 -15.88 -33.99 -31.30
N SER A 53 -15.74 -34.98 -32.19
CA SER A 53 -16.10 -36.37 -31.90
C SER A 53 -15.04 -37.07 -31.04
N VAL A 54 -15.51 -37.92 -30.13
CA VAL A 54 -14.66 -38.64 -29.15
C VAL A 54 -14.69 -40.14 -29.43
N TYR A 55 -13.51 -40.74 -29.59
CA TYR A 55 -13.32 -42.17 -29.76
C TYR A 55 -12.57 -42.76 -28.57
N THR A 56 -12.86 -44.01 -28.21
CA THR A 56 -12.26 -44.69 -27.06
C THR A 56 -11.82 -46.11 -27.39
N CYS A 57 -10.75 -46.59 -26.76
CA CYS A 57 -10.32 -48.00 -26.80
C CYS A 57 -9.62 -48.41 -25.50
N GLY A 58 -9.36 -49.71 -25.34
CA GLY A 58 -8.70 -50.30 -24.19
C GLY A 58 -9.62 -51.09 -23.25
N PHE A 59 -9.25 -51.19 -21.99
CA PHE A 59 -10.03 -51.90 -20.98
C PHE A 59 -11.39 -51.22 -20.71
N ASN A 60 -12.47 -52.00 -20.57
CA ASN A 60 -13.83 -51.48 -20.34
C ASN A 60 -14.52 -52.08 -19.10
N GLY A 61 -13.78 -52.70 -18.17
CA GLY A 61 -14.35 -53.37 -17.00
C GLY A 61 -15.10 -52.43 -16.04
N CYS A 62 -14.73 -51.16 -16.00
CA CYS A 62 -15.40 -50.11 -15.23
C CYS A 62 -16.34 -49.25 -16.09
N ARG A 63 -16.62 -49.67 -17.33
CA ARG A 63 -17.41 -48.93 -18.33
C ARG A 63 -16.78 -47.60 -18.79
N GLN A 64 -15.46 -47.47 -18.66
CA GLN A 64 -14.70 -46.25 -19.00
C GLN A 64 -14.61 -45.95 -20.50
N LEU A 65 -15.00 -46.87 -21.39
CA LEU A 65 -15.02 -46.55 -22.83
C LEU A 65 -16.27 -45.78 -23.26
N GLY A 66 -17.32 -45.71 -22.45
CA GLY A 66 -18.55 -45.00 -22.83
C GLY A 66 -19.46 -45.77 -23.80
N HIS A 67 -19.06 -46.98 -24.22
CA HIS A 67 -19.80 -47.85 -25.15
C HIS A 67 -19.66 -49.34 -24.79
N ASN A 68 -20.36 -50.20 -25.54
CA ASN A 68 -20.41 -51.65 -25.30
C ASN A 68 -19.44 -52.50 -26.14
N LYS A 69 -18.80 -51.91 -27.14
CA LYS A 69 -17.89 -52.61 -28.04
C LYS A 69 -16.59 -53.00 -27.34
N ASP A 70 -15.92 -54.02 -27.88
CA ASP A 70 -14.59 -54.45 -27.44
C ASP A 70 -13.57 -53.34 -27.66
N GLY A 71 -12.64 -53.19 -26.73
CA GLY A 71 -11.68 -52.08 -26.76
C GLY A 71 -10.43 -52.30 -27.61
N SER A 72 -10.44 -53.27 -28.54
CA SER A 72 -9.27 -53.54 -29.39
C SER A 72 -9.04 -52.47 -30.47
N PHE A 73 -10.08 -51.73 -30.84
CA PHE A 73 -10.02 -50.64 -31.82
C PHE A 73 -10.74 -49.39 -31.30
N PRO A 74 -10.33 -48.17 -31.71
CA PRO A 74 -11.01 -46.94 -31.32
C PRO A 74 -12.43 -46.88 -31.85
N GLU A 75 -13.38 -46.62 -30.94
CA GLU A 75 -14.80 -46.66 -31.21
C GLU A 75 -15.50 -45.38 -30.74
N LEU A 76 -16.50 -44.93 -31.49
CA LEU A 76 -17.19 -43.65 -31.23
C LEU A 76 -18.01 -43.72 -29.94
N VAL A 77 -17.87 -42.71 -29.08
CA VAL A 77 -18.73 -42.50 -27.92
C VAL A 77 -20.01 -41.82 -28.38
N GLY A 78 -20.94 -42.60 -28.94
CA GLY A 78 -22.16 -42.06 -29.58
C GLY A 78 -23.06 -41.20 -28.67
N ALA A 79 -22.93 -41.32 -27.35
CA ALA A 79 -23.66 -40.47 -26.41
C ALA A 79 -23.20 -38.99 -26.41
N LEU A 80 -22.00 -38.71 -26.93
CA LEU A 80 -21.45 -37.36 -27.06
C LEU A 80 -21.55 -36.80 -28.49
N ASP A 81 -22.13 -37.53 -29.44
CA ASP A 81 -22.14 -37.17 -30.87
C ASP A 81 -22.86 -35.84 -31.17
N THR A 82 -23.82 -35.46 -30.32
CA THR A 82 -24.53 -34.17 -30.42
C THR A 82 -23.81 -33.02 -29.72
N GLN A 83 -22.68 -33.31 -29.05
CA GLN A 83 -21.90 -32.35 -28.29
C GLN A 83 -20.58 -32.09 -29.01
N LYS A 84 -20.23 -30.84 -29.21
CA LYS A 84 -18.92 -30.49 -29.75
C LYS A 84 -17.89 -30.46 -28.63
N ILE A 85 -17.14 -31.56 -28.47
CA ILE A 85 -16.13 -31.69 -27.42
C ILE A 85 -14.87 -30.91 -27.79
N THR A 86 -14.28 -30.26 -26.79
CA THR A 86 -13.07 -29.42 -26.91
C THR A 86 -11.89 -29.92 -26.08
N MET A 87 -12.14 -30.75 -25.08
CA MET A 87 -11.12 -31.33 -24.21
C MET A 87 -11.55 -32.70 -23.69
N VAL A 88 -10.59 -33.61 -23.53
CA VAL A 88 -10.78 -34.91 -22.90
C VAL A 88 -9.71 -35.17 -21.84
N SER A 89 -10.06 -35.87 -20.77
CA SER A 89 -9.14 -36.27 -19.70
C SER A 89 -9.47 -37.68 -19.21
N CYS A 90 -8.45 -38.41 -18.76
CA CYS A 90 -8.57 -39.79 -18.28
C CYS A 90 -7.92 -39.93 -16.91
N GLY A 91 -8.61 -40.57 -15.97
CA GLY A 91 -7.98 -41.07 -14.76
C GLY A 91 -7.61 -42.55 -14.88
N TRP A 92 -7.47 -43.24 -13.74
CA TRP A 92 -7.10 -44.66 -13.75
C TRP A 92 -8.13 -45.53 -14.51
N ALA A 93 -9.42 -45.38 -14.16
CA ALA A 93 -10.53 -46.16 -14.71
C ALA A 93 -11.80 -45.32 -14.95
N HIS A 94 -11.64 -44.02 -15.18
CA HIS A 94 -12.73 -43.10 -15.50
C HIS A 94 -12.30 -42.08 -16.55
N SER A 95 -13.26 -41.45 -17.20
CA SER A 95 -13.03 -40.55 -18.31
C SER A 95 -13.91 -39.31 -18.19
N MET A 96 -13.41 -38.20 -18.73
CA MET A 96 -14.10 -36.91 -18.75
C MET A 96 -13.96 -36.22 -20.11
N ALA A 97 -14.98 -35.44 -20.45
CA ALA A 97 -15.00 -34.59 -21.64
C ALA A 97 -15.63 -33.24 -21.33
N VAL A 98 -15.16 -32.19 -22.00
CA VAL A 98 -15.71 -30.82 -21.90
C VAL A 98 -16.16 -30.34 -23.26
N ASN A 99 -17.40 -29.86 -23.39
CA ASN A 99 -17.90 -29.29 -24.64
C ASN A 99 -17.54 -27.80 -24.81
N GLU A 100 -17.85 -27.22 -25.97
CA GLU A 100 -17.54 -25.81 -26.26
C GLU A 100 -18.25 -24.79 -25.36
N GLN A 101 -19.38 -25.19 -24.73
CA GLN A 101 -20.10 -24.40 -23.73
C GLN A 101 -19.43 -24.45 -22.34
N GLY A 102 -18.43 -25.32 -22.14
CA GLY A 102 -17.77 -25.52 -20.85
C GLY A 102 -18.52 -26.48 -19.91
N GLN A 103 -19.40 -27.32 -20.44
CA GLN A 103 -20.09 -28.36 -19.67
C GLN A 103 -19.26 -29.64 -19.60
N VAL A 104 -19.22 -30.27 -18.43
CA VAL A 104 -18.39 -31.45 -18.15
C VAL A 104 -19.23 -32.72 -18.15
N PHE A 105 -18.79 -33.73 -18.90
CA PHE A 105 -19.37 -35.07 -18.95
C PHE A 105 -18.41 -36.09 -18.33
N ALA A 106 -18.91 -37.00 -17.51
CA ALA A 106 -18.10 -38.02 -16.83
C ALA A 106 -18.72 -39.43 -16.96
N TRP A 107 -17.87 -40.45 -17.08
CA TRP A 107 -18.24 -41.87 -17.08
C TRP A 107 -17.06 -42.78 -16.64
N GLY A 108 -17.32 -44.06 -16.43
CA GLY A 108 -16.37 -45.03 -15.88
C GLY A 108 -16.60 -45.33 -14.40
N ALA A 109 -15.52 -45.61 -13.65
CA ALA A 109 -15.59 -45.89 -12.21
C ALA A 109 -16.02 -44.66 -11.39
N GLY A 110 -16.87 -44.85 -10.39
CA GLY A 110 -17.40 -43.80 -9.51
C GLY A 110 -17.42 -44.12 -8.01
N ASP A 111 -16.84 -45.25 -7.61
CA ASP A 111 -16.79 -45.77 -6.23
C ASP A 111 -16.14 -44.81 -5.20
N ARG A 112 -15.29 -43.89 -5.65
CA ARG A 112 -14.62 -42.87 -4.82
C ARG A 112 -15.18 -41.46 -5.02
N GLY A 113 -16.25 -41.31 -5.79
CA GLY A 113 -16.85 -40.02 -6.13
C GLY A 113 -16.17 -39.29 -7.29
N GLN A 114 -15.19 -39.90 -7.96
CA GLN A 114 -14.37 -39.31 -9.04
C GLN A 114 -15.20 -38.83 -10.24
N LEU A 115 -16.42 -39.32 -10.43
CA LEU A 115 -17.32 -38.85 -11.49
C LEU A 115 -18.02 -37.52 -11.17
N GLY A 116 -18.06 -37.10 -9.91
CA GLY A 116 -18.66 -35.83 -9.51
C GLY A 116 -20.19 -35.74 -9.63
N LEU A 117 -20.88 -36.86 -9.85
CA LEU A 117 -22.33 -36.89 -10.11
C LEU A 117 -23.21 -36.71 -8.85
N GLY A 118 -22.59 -36.67 -7.67
CA GLY A 118 -23.29 -36.55 -6.38
C GLY A 118 -23.94 -37.85 -5.90
N THR A 119 -23.80 -38.95 -6.65
CA THR A 119 -24.32 -40.28 -6.31
C THR A 119 -23.18 -41.29 -6.12
N ALA A 120 -23.36 -42.25 -5.22
CA ALA A 120 -22.40 -43.32 -4.95
C ALA A 120 -22.57 -44.49 -5.95
N GLU A 121 -22.56 -44.19 -7.24
CA GLU A 121 -22.66 -45.21 -8.30
C GLU A 121 -21.27 -45.80 -8.58
N ASN A 122 -21.15 -47.13 -8.51
CA ASN A 122 -19.87 -47.82 -8.72
C ASN A 122 -19.29 -47.60 -10.12
N THR A 123 -20.13 -47.66 -11.16
CA THR A 123 -19.72 -47.47 -12.55
C THR A 123 -20.82 -46.80 -13.35
N VAL A 124 -20.46 -45.86 -14.21
CA VAL A 124 -21.37 -45.19 -15.14
C VAL A 124 -20.95 -45.50 -16.56
N ARG A 125 -21.87 -46.06 -17.34
CA ARG A 125 -21.58 -46.48 -18.71
C ARG A 125 -21.74 -45.36 -19.73
N ILE A 126 -22.77 -44.53 -19.58
CA ILE A 126 -23.09 -43.49 -20.56
C ILE A 126 -22.55 -42.18 -19.99
N PRO A 127 -21.78 -41.38 -20.76
CA PRO A 127 -21.38 -40.03 -20.38
C PRO A 127 -22.53 -39.23 -19.78
N ARG A 128 -22.36 -38.77 -18.54
CA ARG A 128 -23.37 -37.98 -17.81
C ARG A 128 -22.84 -36.58 -17.50
N LEU A 129 -23.72 -35.60 -17.67
CA LEU A 129 -23.45 -34.21 -17.33
C LEU A 129 -23.25 -34.04 -15.81
N VAL A 130 -22.14 -33.41 -15.43
CA VAL A 130 -21.83 -33.05 -14.05
C VAL A 130 -22.58 -31.76 -13.69
N LYS A 131 -23.84 -31.90 -13.27
CA LYS A 131 -24.79 -30.79 -13.09
C LYS A 131 -24.27 -29.64 -12.20
N ARG A 132 -23.44 -29.92 -11.21
CA ARG A 132 -22.88 -28.94 -10.27
C ARG A 132 -21.91 -27.93 -10.92
N LEU A 133 -21.44 -28.20 -12.13
CA LEU A 133 -20.56 -27.31 -12.89
C LEU A 133 -21.30 -26.56 -13.99
N CYS A 134 -22.61 -26.78 -14.20
CA CYS A 134 -23.32 -26.16 -15.33
C CYS A 134 -23.38 -24.64 -15.28
N ASP A 135 -23.36 -24.06 -14.08
CA ASP A 135 -23.38 -22.60 -13.87
C ASP A 135 -22.00 -21.97 -14.04
N HIS A 136 -20.97 -22.77 -14.35
CA HIS A 136 -19.60 -22.35 -14.54
C HIS A 136 -19.09 -22.79 -15.91
N SER A 137 -18.56 -21.84 -16.69
CA SER A 137 -17.94 -22.20 -17.96
C SER A 137 -16.57 -22.82 -17.71
N ILE A 138 -16.47 -24.16 -17.75
CA ILE A 138 -15.21 -24.88 -17.50
C ILE A 138 -14.26 -24.78 -18.69
N SER A 139 -13.01 -24.43 -18.42
CA SER A 139 -11.94 -24.29 -19.42
C SER A 139 -10.94 -25.46 -19.40
N GLN A 140 -10.72 -26.07 -18.23
CA GLN A 140 -9.82 -27.22 -18.08
C GLN A 140 -10.41 -28.24 -17.11
N VAL A 141 -10.21 -29.53 -17.40
CA VAL A 141 -10.46 -30.63 -16.47
C VAL A 141 -9.29 -31.61 -16.52
N MET A 142 -8.80 -32.03 -15.36
CA MET A 142 -7.72 -33.00 -15.24
C MET A 142 -8.09 -34.07 -14.23
N CYS A 143 -7.79 -35.32 -14.57
CA CYS A 143 -8.08 -36.49 -13.77
C CYS A 143 -6.79 -37.05 -13.20
N GLY A 144 -6.73 -37.29 -11.89
CA GLY A 144 -5.75 -38.18 -11.30
C GLY A 144 -6.26 -39.63 -11.27
N ASN A 145 -5.70 -40.48 -10.41
CA ASN A 145 -6.13 -41.88 -10.34
C ASN A 145 -7.61 -41.99 -9.97
N GLN A 146 -8.01 -41.32 -8.89
CA GLN A 146 -9.35 -41.41 -8.29
C GLN A 146 -9.91 -40.05 -7.84
N HIS A 147 -9.37 -38.95 -8.37
CA HIS A 147 -9.85 -37.59 -8.13
C HIS A 147 -9.78 -36.75 -9.40
N CYS A 148 -10.45 -35.60 -9.37
CA CYS A 148 -10.49 -34.67 -10.49
C CYS A 148 -10.40 -33.24 -10.01
N ILE A 149 -9.87 -32.40 -10.89
CA ILE A 149 -9.78 -30.95 -10.73
C ILE A 149 -10.30 -30.27 -11.99
N ALA A 150 -11.05 -29.17 -11.84
CA ALA A 150 -11.55 -28.38 -12.95
C ALA A 150 -11.37 -26.89 -12.71
N LEU A 151 -10.97 -26.17 -13.74
CA LEU A 151 -10.78 -24.71 -13.75
C LEU A 151 -11.86 -24.09 -14.63
N SER A 152 -12.55 -23.09 -14.10
CA SER A 152 -13.50 -22.29 -14.86
C SER A 152 -12.84 -21.06 -15.50
N ARG A 153 -13.48 -20.49 -16.52
CA ARG A 153 -13.00 -19.30 -17.24
C ARG A 153 -12.95 -18.04 -16.37
N ASP A 154 -13.73 -17.99 -15.30
CA ASP A 154 -13.69 -16.95 -14.26
C ASP A 154 -12.65 -17.26 -13.16
N GLY A 155 -11.82 -18.29 -13.32
CA GLY A 155 -10.70 -18.59 -12.42
C GLY A 155 -11.10 -19.25 -11.11
N GLN A 156 -12.29 -19.83 -11.02
CA GLN A 156 -12.67 -20.71 -9.91
C GLN A 156 -12.15 -22.12 -10.15
N LEU A 157 -11.65 -22.74 -9.08
CA LEU A 157 -11.10 -24.09 -9.12
C LEU A 157 -12.03 -25.02 -8.34
N PHE A 158 -12.33 -26.19 -8.89
CA PHE A 158 -13.18 -27.20 -8.29
C PHE A 158 -12.43 -28.51 -8.16
N THR A 159 -12.61 -29.22 -7.04
CA THR A 159 -11.98 -30.54 -6.81
C THR A 159 -13.01 -31.53 -6.26
N TRP A 160 -12.89 -32.81 -6.65
CA TRP A 160 -13.75 -33.89 -6.16
C TRP A 160 -13.13 -35.28 -6.35
N GLY A 161 -13.75 -36.30 -5.76
CA GLY A 161 -13.28 -37.67 -5.72
C GLY A 161 -12.56 -38.00 -4.41
N GLN A 162 -11.54 -38.86 -4.48
CA GLN A 162 -10.80 -39.34 -3.32
C GLN A 162 -9.96 -38.23 -2.65
N ASN A 163 -9.91 -38.23 -1.31
CA ASN A 163 -9.10 -37.27 -0.54
C ASN A 163 -8.20 -37.90 0.55
N THR A 164 -7.86 -39.18 0.44
CA THR A 164 -7.09 -39.91 1.48
C THR A 164 -5.71 -39.31 1.77
N ASN A 165 -5.11 -38.62 0.80
CA ASN A 165 -3.81 -37.98 0.89
C ASN A 165 -3.90 -36.45 0.81
N GLY A 166 -5.12 -35.90 0.85
CA GLY A 166 -5.33 -34.46 0.73
C GLY A 166 -5.29 -33.92 -0.71
N GLN A 167 -5.38 -34.79 -1.73
CA GLN A 167 -5.28 -34.41 -3.15
C GLN A 167 -6.39 -33.48 -3.67
N LEU A 168 -7.45 -33.26 -2.88
CA LEU A 168 -8.47 -32.25 -3.17
C LEU A 168 -8.10 -30.85 -2.66
N GLY A 169 -7.11 -30.73 -1.76
CA GLY A 169 -6.63 -29.44 -1.25
C GLY A 169 -7.55 -28.74 -0.24
N LEU A 170 -8.61 -29.41 0.22
CA LEU A 170 -9.70 -28.80 1.00
C LEU A 170 -9.38 -28.60 2.50
N GLY A 171 -8.24 -29.11 2.98
CA GLY A 171 -7.87 -29.07 4.39
C GLY A 171 -7.66 -30.46 5.00
N LYS A 172 -6.97 -30.48 6.15
CA LYS A 172 -6.65 -31.71 6.87
C LYS A 172 -7.92 -32.31 7.46
N GLY A 173 -8.16 -33.60 7.19
CA GLY A 173 -9.32 -34.34 7.71
C GLY A 173 -10.61 -34.21 6.89
N GLU A 174 -10.59 -33.42 5.80
CA GLU A 174 -11.73 -33.35 4.89
C GLU A 174 -11.98 -34.68 4.17
N PRO A 175 -13.22 -35.19 4.11
CA PRO A 175 -13.53 -36.44 3.43
C PRO A 175 -13.49 -36.29 1.91
N SER A 176 -13.45 -37.44 1.22
CA SER A 176 -13.71 -37.54 -0.21
C SER A 176 -15.04 -36.88 -0.58
N LYS A 177 -15.11 -36.21 -1.73
CA LYS A 177 -16.31 -35.49 -2.19
C LYS A 177 -16.92 -36.19 -3.40
N LEU A 178 -18.21 -36.50 -3.33
CA LEU A 178 -18.96 -37.14 -4.44
C LEU A 178 -19.38 -36.15 -5.54
N SER A 179 -19.18 -34.85 -5.33
CA SER A 179 -19.53 -33.80 -6.28
C SER A 179 -18.50 -32.68 -6.24
N PRO A 180 -18.30 -31.95 -7.36
CA PRO A 180 -17.38 -30.82 -7.44
C PRO A 180 -17.52 -29.85 -6.27
N HIS A 181 -16.40 -29.55 -5.61
CA HIS A 181 -16.33 -28.64 -4.49
C HIS A 181 -15.37 -27.47 -4.79
N PRO A 182 -15.77 -26.21 -4.56
CA PRO A 182 -14.88 -25.06 -4.80
C PRO A 182 -13.64 -25.08 -3.89
N LEU A 183 -12.45 -24.92 -4.46
CA LEU A 183 -11.18 -24.77 -3.76
C LEU A 183 -10.85 -23.28 -3.59
N LYS A 184 -11.29 -22.68 -2.49
CA LYS A 184 -11.14 -21.24 -2.22
C LYS A 184 -9.72 -20.80 -1.85
N SER A 185 -8.83 -21.73 -1.49
CA SER A 185 -7.47 -21.44 -1.06
C SER A 185 -6.52 -20.95 -2.16
N LEU A 186 -6.98 -20.92 -3.42
CA LEU A 186 -6.25 -20.30 -4.55
C LEU A 186 -7.07 -19.20 -5.24
N ALA A 187 -8.15 -18.72 -4.60
CA ALA A 187 -9.04 -17.72 -5.19
C ALA A 187 -8.30 -16.40 -5.48
N GLY A 188 -8.60 -15.82 -6.65
CA GLY A 188 -8.01 -14.56 -7.11
C GLY A 188 -6.63 -14.68 -7.79
N ILE A 189 -5.97 -15.85 -7.71
CA ILE A 189 -4.74 -16.09 -8.46
C ILE A 189 -5.09 -16.36 -9.93
N PRO A 190 -4.45 -15.67 -10.90
CA PRO A 190 -4.71 -15.93 -12.31
C PRO A 190 -4.03 -17.24 -12.75
N LEU A 191 -4.77 -18.35 -12.76
CA LEU A 191 -4.27 -19.69 -13.12
C LEU A 191 -4.15 -19.91 -14.64
N ALA A 192 -3.00 -20.42 -15.06
CA ALA A 192 -2.68 -20.81 -16.43
C ALA A 192 -3.07 -22.26 -16.72
N GLN A 193 -2.75 -23.16 -15.79
CA GLN A 193 -2.85 -24.60 -16.00
C GLN A 193 -3.18 -25.30 -14.68
N ILE A 194 -4.00 -26.35 -14.76
CA ILE A 194 -4.17 -27.35 -13.71
C ILE A 194 -3.61 -28.69 -14.20
N THR A 195 -3.10 -29.52 -13.30
CA THR A 195 -2.69 -30.89 -13.63
C THR A 195 -2.82 -31.81 -12.41
N ALA A 196 -3.06 -33.09 -12.65
CA ALA A 196 -3.20 -34.10 -11.61
C ALA A 196 -2.24 -35.25 -11.92
N GLY A 197 -1.50 -35.68 -10.90
CA GLY A 197 -0.75 -36.94 -10.92
C GLY A 197 -1.58 -38.08 -10.37
N GLY A 198 -0.92 -39.12 -9.87
CA GLY A 198 -1.60 -40.27 -9.28
C GLY A 198 -2.53 -39.88 -8.12
N ASP A 199 -1.94 -39.41 -7.02
CA ASP A 199 -2.63 -38.99 -5.79
C ASP A 199 -2.23 -37.56 -5.36
N HIS A 200 -1.84 -36.71 -6.32
CA HIS A 200 -1.47 -35.32 -6.09
C HIS A 200 -1.97 -34.41 -7.21
N SER A 201 -1.98 -33.12 -6.94
CA SER A 201 -2.55 -32.10 -7.81
C SER A 201 -1.67 -30.86 -7.81
N PHE A 202 -1.67 -30.16 -8.94
CA PHE A 202 -0.94 -28.93 -9.15
C PHE A 202 -1.79 -27.86 -9.84
N ALA A 203 -1.49 -26.61 -9.51
CA ALA A 203 -1.95 -25.43 -10.24
C ALA A 203 -0.76 -24.52 -10.53
N LEU A 204 -0.72 -23.98 -11.74
CA LEU A 204 0.29 -23.04 -12.23
C LEU A 204 -0.36 -21.69 -12.49
N SER A 205 0.20 -20.61 -11.93
CA SER A 205 -0.22 -19.24 -12.23
C SER A 205 0.35 -18.74 -13.56
N LEU A 206 -0.30 -17.73 -14.15
CA LEU A 206 0.22 -17.03 -15.33
C LEU A 206 1.58 -16.37 -15.08
N SER A 207 1.91 -16.07 -13.83
CA SER A 207 3.22 -15.49 -13.45
C SER A 207 4.23 -16.53 -12.96
N GLY A 208 4.00 -17.82 -13.22
CA GLY A 208 4.93 -18.91 -12.94
C GLY A 208 5.00 -19.37 -11.47
N ALA A 209 4.06 -18.96 -10.61
CA ALA A 209 3.91 -19.57 -9.29
C ALA A 209 3.33 -20.98 -9.43
N VAL A 210 3.93 -21.93 -8.72
CA VAL A 210 3.54 -23.34 -8.75
C VAL A 210 3.01 -23.75 -7.38
N PHE A 211 1.79 -24.28 -7.34
CA PHE A 211 1.14 -24.75 -6.12
C PHE A 211 0.88 -26.26 -6.23
N GLY A 212 1.42 -27.05 -5.29
CA GLY A 212 1.24 -28.50 -5.25
C GLY A 212 0.58 -28.96 -3.94
N TRP A 213 -0.27 -29.99 -4.02
CA TRP A 213 -0.90 -30.62 -2.86
C TRP A 213 -1.25 -32.10 -3.11
N GLY A 214 -1.56 -32.83 -2.05
CA GLY A 214 -1.82 -34.27 -2.05
C GLY A 214 -0.64 -35.09 -1.53
N LYS A 215 -0.47 -36.30 -2.07
CA LYS A 215 0.58 -37.25 -1.69
C LYS A 215 1.98 -36.69 -1.96
N ASN A 216 2.91 -36.86 -1.02
CA ASN A 216 4.29 -36.38 -1.14
C ASN A 216 5.35 -37.39 -0.65
N ARG A 217 5.00 -38.67 -0.48
CA ARG A 217 5.91 -39.67 0.12
C ARG A 217 7.24 -39.84 -0.62
N ALA A 218 7.27 -39.58 -1.93
CA ALA A 218 8.45 -39.63 -2.76
C ALA A 218 9.08 -38.25 -3.04
N GLY A 219 8.49 -37.16 -2.54
CA GLY A 219 8.91 -35.79 -2.84
C GLY A 219 8.26 -35.20 -4.09
N GLN A 220 7.19 -35.81 -4.62
CA GLN A 220 6.54 -35.39 -5.88
C GLN A 220 5.92 -33.99 -5.85
N LEU A 221 5.80 -33.37 -4.66
CA LEU A 221 5.39 -31.97 -4.52
C LEU A 221 6.57 -30.99 -4.60
N GLY A 222 7.81 -31.45 -4.50
CA GLY A 222 9.00 -30.59 -4.61
C GLY A 222 9.22 -29.65 -3.41
N LEU A 223 8.70 -30.02 -2.22
CA LEU A 223 8.69 -29.18 -1.02
C LEU A 223 9.86 -29.42 -0.06
N ASN A 224 10.86 -30.19 -0.47
CA ASN A 224 12.01 -30.60 0.36
C ASN A 224 11.66 -31.46 1.59
N ASP A 225 10.57 -32.22 1.51
CA ASP A 225 10.19 -33.19 2.53
C ASP A 225 9.31 -34.29 1.91
N LYS A 226 8.85 -35.22 2.76
CA LYS A 226 8.01 -36.36 2.37
C LYS A 226 6.59 -36.33 2.95
N GLN A 227 6.13 -35.18 3.44
CA GLN A 227 4.83 -35.06 4.11
C GLN A 227 3.72 -34.71 3.12
N ASP A 228 2.63 -35.47 3.13
CA ASP A 228 1.43 -35.18 2.35
C ASP A 228 0.87 -33.79 2.71
N ARG A 229 0.35 -33.06 1.73
CA ARG A 229 -0.21 -31.71 1.91
C ARG A 229 -1.69 -31.69 1.62
N ALA A 230 -2.51 -31.42 2.63
CA ALA A 230 -3.96 -31.34 2.46
C ALA A 230 -4.47 -29.97 1.99
N VAL A 231 -3.56 -29.02 1.73
CA VAL A 231 -3.85 -27.69 1.18
C VAL A 231 -2.78 -27.34 0.13
N PRO A 232 -3.13 -26.54 -0.91
CA PRO A 232 -2.16 -26.02 -1.88
C PRO A 232 -0.96 -25.37 -1.21
N CYS A 233 0.25 -25.85 -1.54
CA CYS A 233 1.51 -25.34 -1.02
C CYS A 233 2.38 -24.81 -2.15
N HIS A 234 2.95 -23.62 -1.97
CA HIS A 234 3.80 -22.98 -2.98
C HIS A 234 5.19 -23.66 -3.08
N VAL A 235 5.58 -24.06 -4.28
CA VAL A 235 6.90 -24.65 -4.58
C VAL A 235 7.93 -23.54 -4.79
N LYS A 236 8.45 -23.02 -3.67
CA LYS A 236 9.32 -21.82 -3.64
C LYS A 236 10.51 -21.88 -4.61
N PHE A 237 11.09 -23.07 -4.82
CA PHE A 237 12.26 -23.26 -5.70
C PHE A 237 11.98 -22.86 -7.16
N LEU A 238 10.73 -22.99 -7.62
CA LEU A 238 10.36 -22.72 -9.01
C LEU A 238 9.94 -21.26 -9.28
N ARG A 239 9.72 -20.44 -8.23
CA ARG A 239 9.16 -19.08 -8.35
C ARG A 239 9.94 -18.17 -9.29
N SER A 240 11.27 -18.30 -9.31
CA SER A 240 12.16 -17.47 -10.14
C SER A 240 12.60 -18.15 -11.43
N GLN A 241 12.03 -19.30 -11.77
CA GLN A 241 12.43 -20.11 -12.92
C GLN A 241 11.58 -19.85 -14.18
N LYS A 242 10.58 -18.95 -14.11
CA LYS A 242 9.64 -18.68 -15.22
C LYS A 242 8.97 -19.97 -15.73
N VAL A 243 8.42 -20.78 -14.81
CA VAL A 243 7.68 -22.00 -15.17
C VAL A 243 6.42 -21.64 -15.94
N VAL A 244 6.17 -22.35 -17.04
CA VAL A 244 5.06 -22.11 -17.97
C VAL A 244 4.23 -23.35 -18.25
N TYR A 245 4.73 -24.54 -17.88
CA TYR A 245 3.99 -25.79 -18.03
C TYR A 245 4.38 -26.83 -16.97
N ILE A 246 3.42 -27.63 -16.51
CA ILE A 246 3.64 -28.75 -15.58
C ILE A 246 3.02 -30.02 -16.14
N SER A 247 3.72 -31.14 -15.98
CA SER A 247 3.20 -32.48 -16.25
C SER A 247 3.44 -33.37 -15.04
N CYS A 248 2.44 -34.16 -14.65
CA CYS A 248 2.53 -35.09 -13.52
C CYS A 248 2.44 -36.53 -13.99
N GLY A 249 3.29 -37.39 -13.44
CA GLY A 249 3.14 -38.84 -13.48
C GLY A 249 2.44 -39.36 -12.23
N ASP A 250 2.57 -40.67 -11.97
CA ASP A 250 1.92 -41.32 -10.81
C ASP A 250 2.51 -40.80 -9.48
N GLU A 251 3.86 -40.78 -9.40
CA GLU A 251 4.60 -40.36 -8.20
C GLU A 251 5.76 -39.39 -8.52
N HIS A 252 5.75 -38.72 -9.68
CA HIS A 252 6.73 -37.69 -10.03
C HIS A 252 6.08 -36.53 -10.77
N THR A 253 6.81 -35.41 -10.85
CA THR A 253 6.36 -34.18 -11.49
C THR A 253 7.50 -33.59 -12.33
N ALA A 254 7.15 -33.05 -13.49
CA ALA A 254 8.04 -32.29 -14.35
C ALA A 254 7.51 -30.86 -14.54
N ALA A 255 8.40 -29.88 -14.50
CA ALA A 255 8.13 -28.47 -14.74
C ALA A 255 8.99 -27.95 -15.88
N LEU A 256 8.37 -27.27 -16.83
CA LEU A 256 9.01 -26.69 -18.00
C LEU A 256 9.01 -25.16 -17.89
N THR A 257 10.18 -24.56 -18.12
CA THR A 257 10.38 -23.12 -18.08
C THR A 257 10.23 -22.48 -19.46
N LYS A 258 10.00 -21.16 -19.50
CA LYS A 258 9.81 -20.39 -20.74
C LYS A 258 11.03 -20.47 -21.68
N ASP A 259 12.24 -20.59 -21.14
CA ASP A 259 13.49 -20.76 -21.87
C ASP A 259 13.78 -22.22 -22.26
N GLY A 260 12.86 -23.16 -21.99
CA GLY A 260 13.00 -24.58 -22.35
C GLY A 260 13.84 -25.41 -21.38
N GLY A 261 14.06 -24.92 -20.17
CA GLY A 261 14.64 -25.70 -19.07
C GLY A 261 13.64 -26.71 -18.50
N LEU A 262 14.07 -27.96 -18.35
CA LEU A 262 13.27 -29.04 -17.76
C LEU A 262 13.73 -29.34 -16.32
N PHE A 263 12.80 -29.26 -15.38
CA PHE A 263 12.98 -29.66 -13.99
C PHE A 263 12.12 -30.88 -13.67
N THR A 264 12.64 -31.82 -12.90
CA THR A 264 11.96 -33.05 -12.49
C THR A 264 12.18 -33.31 -11.00
N PHE A 265 11.17 -33.87 -10.34
CA PHE A 265 11.21 -34.22 -8.92
C PHE A 265 10.16 -35.28 -8.54
N GLY A 266 10.35 -35.92 -7.39
CA GLY A 266 9.52 -37.03 -6.90
C GLY A 266 10.23 -38.38 -6.95
N ASP A 267 9.47 -39.44 -7.25
CA ASP A 267 9.99 -40.80 -7.35
C ASP A 267 10.97 -40.93 -8.52
N GLY A 268 12.14 -41.49 -8.25
CA GLY A 268 13.17 -41.78 -9.23
C GLY A 268 13.43 -43.27 -9.42
N SER A 269 12.67 -44.16 -8.79
CA SER A 269 12.95 -45.59 -8.72
C SER A 269 13.20 -46.27 -10.07
N TRP A 270 12.60 -45.76 -11.16
CA TRP A 270 12.73 -46.28 -12.52
C TRP A 270 13.56 -45.38 -13.43
N GLY A 271 14.14 -44.30 -12.92
CA GLY A 271 14.88 -43.31 -13.70
C GLY A 271 14.01 -42.26 -14.38
N GLN A 272 12.72 -42.15 -14.02
CA GLN A 272 11.74 -41.26 -14.66
C GLN A 272 12.00 -39.76 -14.48
N LEU A 273 13.02 -39.42 -13.68
CA LEU A 273 13.52 -38.06 -13.48
C LEU A 273 14.69 -37.70 -14.42
N GLY A 274 15.34 -38.69 -15.05
CA GLY A 274 16.37 -38.40 -16.06
C GLY A 274 17.69 -37.84 -15.52
N HIS A 275 18.01 -38.07 -14.24
CA HIS A 275 19.22 -37.57 -13.58
C HIS A 275 20.39 -38.56 -13.57
N GLY A 276 20.34 -39.62 -14.37
CA GLY A 276 21.35 -40.69 -14.38
C GLY A 276 21.35 -41.55 -13.13
N SER A 277 20.31 -41.45 -12.28
CA SER A 277 20.19 -42.19 -11.02
C SER A 277 18.77 -42.72 -10.80
N THR A 278 18.61 -43.60 -9.81
CA THR A 278 17.29 -44.10 -9.37
C THR A 278 16.85 -43.49 -8.04
N ASN A 279 17.44 -42.37 -7.64
CA ASN A 279 17.15 -41.70 -6.38
C ASN A 279 15.95 -40.77 -6.52
N ASN A 280 15.18 -40.65 -5.44
CA ASN A 280 14.11 -39.66 -5.36
C ASN A 280 14.68 -38.26 -5.17
N GLU A 281 14.05 -37.28 -5.80
CA GLU A 281 14.42 -35.87 -5.69
C GLU A 281 13.32 -35.12 -4.95
N LEU A 282 13.61 -34.66 -3.73
CA LEU A 282 12.65 -33.96 -2.88
C LEU A 282 12.45 -32.48 -3.28
N LEU A 283 13.36 -31.97 -4.10
CA LEU A 283 13.35 -30.62 -4.64
C LEU A 283 13.42 -30.69 -6.17
N PRO A 284 12.81 -29.73 -6.89
CA PRO A 284 12.94 -29.64 -8.34
C PRO A 284 14.40 -29.58 -8.76
N ARG A 285 14.84 -30.54 -9.56
CA ARG A 285 16.20 -30.61 -10.09
C ARG A 285 16.18 -30.48 -11.61
N ARG A 286 17.06 -29.64 -12.16
CA ARG A 286 17.19 -29.48 -13.61
C ARG A 286 17.80 -30.74 -14.23
N VAL A 287 17.25 -31.20 -15.36
CA VAL A 287 17.77 -32.34 -16.13
C VAL A 287 19.01 -31.88 -16.90
N LEU A 288 20.20 -32.21 -16.38
CA LEU A 288 21.48 -31.72 -16.89
C LEU A 288 21.76 -32.17 -18.33
N GLU A 289 21.37 -33.38 -18.70
CA GLU A 289 21.65 -33.93 -20.04
C GLU A 289 20.88 -33.21 -21.17
N LEU A 290 19.83 -32.46 -20.84
CA LEU A 290 19.11 -31.61 -21.79
C LEU A 290 19.56 -30.14 -21.72
N MET A 291 20.59 -29.81 -20.92
CA MET A 291 21.13 -28.45 -20.88
C MET A 291 21.75 -28.07 -22.22
N GLY A 292 21.54 -26.82 -22.64
CA GLY A 292 21.94 -26.32 -23.94
C GLY A 292 20.96 -26.67 -25.07
N THR A 293 19.95 -27.49 -24.80
CA THR A 293 18.78 -27.67 -25.66
C THR A 293 17.58 -26.92 -25.10
N GLU A 294 16.66 -26.53 -25.97
CA GLU A 294 15.40 -25.93 -25.57
C GLU A 294 14.28 -26.97 -25.65
N VAL A 295 13.79 -27.45 -24.52
CA VAL A 295 12.63 -28.36 -24.50
C VAL A 295 11.36 -27.55 -24.78
N SER A 296 10.53 -27.97 -25.73
CA SER A 296 9.25 -27.30 -26.05
C SER A 296 8.02 -28.04 -25.55
N GLN A 297 8.12 -29.35 -25.30
CA GLN A 297 7.05 -30.15 -24.75
C GLN A 297 7.58 -31.16 -23.75
N VAL A 298 6.80 -31.43 -22.71
CA VAL A 298 7.03 -32.51 -21.74
C VAL A 298 5.71 -33.24 -21.49
N ALA A 299 5.79 -34.55 -21.37
CA ALA A 299 4.66 -35.38 -20.96
C ALA A 299 5.16 -36.46 -20.00
N CYS A 300 4.47 -36.63 -18.87
CA CYS A 300 4.72 -37.67 -17.88
C CYS A 300 3.69 -38.79 -17.99
N GLY A 301 4.17 -40.03 -18.08
CA GLY A 301 3.35 -41.24 -17.94
C GLY A 301 3.39 -41.73 -16.50
N ARG A 302 2.99 -42.98 -16.26
CA ARG A 302 2.95 -43.53 -14.90
C ARG A 302 4.31 -43.53 -14.22
N HIS A 303 5.32 -44.06 -14.91
CA HIS A 303 6.69 -44.21 -14.43
C HIS A 303 7.73 -43.82 -15.49
N HIS A 304 7.38 -42.93 -16.42
CA HIS A 304 8.28 -42.45 -17.48
C HIS A 304 7.96 -41.02 -17.89
N THR A 305 8.90 -40.38 -18.58
CA THR A 305 8.79 -39.00 -19.05
C THR A 305 9.29 -38.91 -20.49
N LEU A 306 8.57 -38.15 -21.31
CA LEU A 306 8.95 -37.79 -22.67
C LEU A 306 9.22 -36.28 -22.74
N ALA A 307 10.24 -35.88 -23.51
CA ALA A 307 10.59 -34.49 -23.77
C ALA A 307 10.87 -34.27 -25.26
N LEU A 308 10.31 -33.22 -25.86
CA LEU A 308 10.55 -32.84 -27.25
C LEU A 308 11.52 -31.66 -27.32
N VAL A 309 12.56 -31.82 -28.13
CA VAL A 309 13.48 -30.74 -28.52
C VAL A 309 13.19 -30.36 -29.98
N PRO A 310 12.62 -29.18 -30.26
CA PRO A 310 12.12 -28.81 -31.57
C PRO A 310 13.26 -28.55 -32.58
N SER A 311 14.41 -28.04 -32.12
CA SER A 311 15.56 -27.71 -32.99
C SER A 311 16.10 -28.93 -33.75
N SER A 312 16.03 -30.12 -33.15
CA SER A 312 16.40 -31.39 -33.76
C SER A 312 15.20 -32.26 -34.14
N SER A 313 13.97 -31.83 -33.82
CA SER A 313 12.75 -32.65 -33.88
C SER A 313 12.89 -34.01 -33.17
N MET A 314 13.76 -34.09 -32.16
CA MET A 314 14.03 -35.31 -31.42
C MET A 314 13.17 -35.40 -30.16
N VAL A 315 12.63 -36.59 -29.92
CA VAL A 315 11.95 -36.93 -28.66
C VAL A 315 12.88 -37.75 -27.80
N PHE A 316 13.09 -37.30 -26.57
CA PHE A 316 13.83 -38.02 -25.54
C PHE A 316 12.86 -38.71 -24.60
N ALA A 317 13.20 -39.93 -24.17
CA ALA A 317 12.44 -40.74 -23.24
C ALA A 317 13.33 -41.24 -22.10
N PHE A 318 12.80 -41.25 -20.89
CA PHE A 318 13.48 -41.79 -19.71
C PHE A 318 12.47 -42.29 -18.67
N GLY A 319 12.87 -43.27 -17.86
CA GLY A 319 12.03 -43.97 -16.89
C GLY A 319 11.89 -45.47 -17.16
N CYS A 320 10.80 -46.03 -16.64
CA CYS A 320 10.46 -47.44 -16.78
C CYS A 320 10.24 -47.81 -18.25
N ASN A 321 10.64 -49.01 -18.65
CA ASN A 321 10.41 -49.55 -19.99
C ASN A 321 9.92 -51.01 -19.97
N SER A 322 9.40 -51.48 -18.83
CA SER A 322 8.95 -52.87 -18.68
C SER A 322 7.83 -53.27 -19.65
N GLN A 323 7.03 -52.29 -20.12
CA GLN A 323 5.99 -52.48 -21.12
C GLN A 323 6.33 -51.80 -22.46
N GLY A 324 7.59 -51.43 -22.69
CA GLY A 324 7.99 -50.75 -23.92
C GLY A 324 7.61 -49.27 -24.00
N GLN A 325 7.15 -48.66 -22.89
CA GLN A 325 6.63 -47.30 -22.85
C GLN A 325 7.63 -46.19 -23.26
N LEU A 326 8.93 -46.48 -23.33
CA LEU A 326 9.93 -45.52 -23.84
C LEU A 326 10.05 -45.51 -25.36
N GLY A 327 9.64 -46.57 -26.06
CA GLY A 327 9.70 -46.62 -27.52
C GLY A 327 11.12 -46.65 -28.10
N THR A 328 12.13 -47.04 -27.33
CA THR A 328 13.54 -46.98 -27.76
C THR A 328 13.99 -48.19 -28.58
N GLY A 329 13.17 -49.25 -28.64
CA GLY A 329 13.53 -50.55 -29.19
C GLY A 329 14.49 -51.37 -28.31
N ILE A 330 14.90 -50.83 -27.17
CA ILE A 330 15.84 -51.46 -26.24
C ILE A 330 15.07 -52.04 -25.06
N LEU A 331 15.56 -53.15 -24.50
CA LEU A 331 15.06 -53.72 -23.25
C LEU A 331 15.70 -53.02 -22.05
N GLY A 332 14.89 -52.67 -21.05
CA GLY A 332 15.36 -52.07 -19.80
C GLY A 332 15.07 -50.58 -19.70
N ASP A 333 15.06 -50.11 -18.45
CA ASP A 333 14.73 -48.74 -18.05
C ASP A 333 15.86 -47.77 -18.42
N ALA A 334 15.52 -46.51 -18.69
CA ALA A 334 16.50 -45.47 -19.02
C ALA A 334 16.55 -44.43 -17.89
N ARG A 335 17.72 -44.28 -17.26
CA ARG A 335 17.92 -43.34 -16.13
C ARG A 335 18.22 -41.90 -16.56
N SER A 336 18.39 -41.71 -17.86
CA SER A 336 18.96 -40.55 -18.53
C SER A 336 18.19 -40.35 -19.84
N PRO A 337 17.87 -39.11 -20.23
CA PRO A 337 17.21 -38.80 -21.50
C PRO A 337 17.80 -39.56 -22.70
N PHE A 338 17.05 -40.54 -23.21
CA PHE A 338 17.47 -41.35 -24.33
C PHE A 338 16.66 -41.00 -25.58
N PRO A 339 17.30 -40.72 -26.73
CA PRO A 339 16.58 -40.34 -27.94
C PRO A 339 15.80 -41.52 -28.55
N ILE A 340 14.52 -41.30 -28.83
CA ILE A 340 13.68 -42.24 -29.57
C ILE A 340 14.12 -42.25 -31.03
N LYS A 341 14.52 -43.41 -31.55
CA LYS A 341 14.87 -43.58 -32.97
C LYS A 341 13.60 -43.53 -33.83
N THR A 342 13.40 -42.44 -34.54
CA THR A 342 12.29 -42.27 -35.50
C THR A 342 12.68 -42.72 -36.91
N SER A 343 13.46 -43.80 -37.03
CA SER A 343 13.95 -44.36 -38.30
C SER A 343 12.84 -44.66 -39.32
N PHE A 344 11.58 -44.76 -38.88
CA PHE A 344 10.41 -45.03 -39.70
C PHE A 344 9.80 -43.79 -40.39
N LEU A 345 10.23 -42.58 -40.03
CA LEU A 345 9.89 -41.35 -40.76
C LEU A 345 10.73 -41.20 -42.04
N SER A 346 11.87 -41.89 -42.13
CA SER A 346 12.59 -42.10 -43.38
C SER A 346 12.40 -43.54 -43.80
N GLY A 347 11.40 -43.82 -44.63
CA GLY A 347 11.19 -45.16 -45.17
C GLY A 347 12.50 -45.72 -45.75
N ASN A 348 12.78 -46.99 -45.48
CA ASN A 348 13.85 -47.74 -46.14
C ASN A 348 13.60 -47.76 -47.65
N LEU A 349 14.04 -46.74 -48.38
CA LEU A 349 14.31 -46.72 -49.82
C LEU A 349 14.87 -45.35 -50.18
N GLN A 350 16.05 -45.34 -50.80
CA GLN A 350 16.60 -44.18 -51.48
C GLN A 350 15.59 -43.65 -52.51
N ARG A 351 14.82 -42.62 -52.16
CA ARG A 351 14.23 -41.58 -53.03
C ARG A 351 13.31 -40.68 -52.19
N GLU A 352 13.68 -39.39 -52.13
CA GLU A 352 12.96 -38.27 -51.51
C GLU A 352 12.78 -38.33 -49.99
N THR A 353 13.72 -37.72 -49.26
CA THR A 353 13.64 -37.44 -47.82
C THR A 353 12.47 -36.50 -47.51
N LYS A 354 11.29 -37.06 -47.24
CA LYS A 354 10.19 -36.31 -46.63
C LYS A 354 10.55 -36.06 -45.17
N GLN A 355 10.82 -34.81 -44.83
CA GLN A 355 11.10 -34.39 -43.47
C GLN A 355 9.77 -34.30 -42.70
N TYR A 356 9.66 -35.07 -41.62
CA TYR A 356 8.45 -35.12 -40.79
C TYR A 356 8.69 -34.35 -39.50
N MET A 357 7.70 -33.58 -39.09
CA MET A 357 7.75 -32.73 -37.92
C MET A 357 6.86 -33.30 -36.81
N VAL A 358 7.37 -33.36 -35.57
CA VAL A 358 6.59 -33.78 -34.40
C VAL A 358 5.68 -32.64 -33.96
N ILE A 359 4.37 -32.91 -33.87
CA ILE A 359 3.35 -31.93 -33.47
C ILE A 359 3.11 -31.95 -31.97
N LYS A 360 2.87 -33.13 -31.38
CA LYS A 360 2.52 -33.29 -29.96
C LYS A 360 2.99 -34.64 -29.42
N ILE A 361 3.66 -34.63 -28.26
CA ILE A 361 3.97 -35.84 -27.47
C ILE A 361 2.91 -36.05 -26.40
N ILE A 362 2.53 -37.31 -26.18
CA ILE A 362 1.45 -37.67 -25.26
C ILE A 362 1.82 -38.97 -24.56
N CYS A 363 1.60 -39.05 -23.26
CA CYS A 363 1.72 -40.28 -22.50
C CYS A 363 0.76 -40.29 -21.31
N GLY A 364 0.45 -41.49 -20.83
CA GLY A 364 -0.32 -41.73 -19.61
C GLY A 364 -0.49 -43.23 -19.40
N GLY A 365 -0.66 -43.66 -18.16
CA GLY A 365 -0.48 -45.06 -17.80
C GLY A 365 0.88 -45.58 -18.30
N ASP A 366 0.88 -46.77 -18.89
CA ASP A 366 2.09 -47.45 -19.39
C ASP A 366 2.22 -47.40 -20.94
N HIS A 367 1.67 -46.37 -21.59
CA HIS A 367 1.67 -46.24 -23.05
C HIS A 367 1.84 -44.79 -23.51
N SER A 368 2.19 -44.61 -24.78
CA SER A 368 2.58 -43.30 -25.33
C SER A 368 2.22 -43.16 -26.81
N PHE A 369 2.00 -41.92 -27.20
CA PHE A 369 1.62 -41.52 -28.56
C PHE A 369 2.44 -40.32 -29.02
N LEU A 370 2.63 -40.25 -30.33
CA LEU A 370 3.28 -39.13 -31.00
C LEU A 370 2.48 -38.73 -32.23
N LEU A 371 2.03 -37.47 -32.24
CA LEU A 371 1.42 -36.85 -33.41
C LEU A 371 2.50 -36.21 -34.26
N TYR A 372 2.50 -36.49 -35.56
CA TYR A 372 3.47 -35.95 -36.51
C TYR A 372 2.76 -35.56 -37.81
N SER A 373 3.34 -34.60 -38.54
CA SER A 373 2.87 -34.17 -39.86
C SER A 373 4.04 -34.06 -40.83
N ASN A 374 3.71 -34.12 -42.13
CA ASN A 374 4.66 -33.85 -43.20
C ASN A 374 4.67 -32.34 -43.48
N GLU A 375 5.82 -31.77 -43.86
CA GLU A 375 6.00 -30.31 -44.06
C GLU A 375 5.00 -29.66 -45.05
N GLN A 376 4.36 -30.44 -45.93
CA GLN A 376 3.35 -29.94 -46.86
C GLN A 376 1.99 -29.60 -46.22
N ASN A 377 1.72 -30.11 -45.01
CA ASN A 377 0.50 -29.81 -44.26
C ASN A 377 0.81 -28.69 -43.25
N SER A 378 0.09 -27.57 -43.34
CA SER A 378 0.27 -26.31 -42.60
C SER A 378 -0.05 -26.37 -41.09
N ILE A 379 0.38 -27.42 -40.37
CA ILE A 379 0.14 -27.60 -38.93
C ILE A 379 1.46 -27.39 -38.18
N ASN A 380 1.57 -26.28 -37.45
CA ASN A 380 2.73 -25.98 -36.62
C ASN A 380 2.77 -26.87 -35.37
N PRO A 381 3.96 -27.26 -34.87
CA PRO A 381 4.10 -27.95 -33.59
C PRO A 381 3.53 -27.13 -32.46
N VAL A 382 2.97 -27.81 -31.47
CA VAL A 382 2.55 -27.16 -30.25
C VAL A 382 3.81 -26.82 -29.44
N ASP A 383 3.91 -25.61 -28.93
CA ASP A 383 4.98 -25.22 -28.00
C ASP A 383 4.33 -24.94 -26.64
N PHE A 384 4.61 -25.78 -25.64
CA PHE A 384 4.06 -25.61 -24.29
C PHE A 384 4.67 -24.43 -23.54
N ARG A 385 5.73 -23.80 -24.10
CA ARG A 385 6.30 -22.57 -23.55
C ARG A 385 5.45 -21.33 -23.84
N VAL A 386 4.56 -21.41 -24.82
CA VAL A 386 3.68 -20.31 -25.23
C VAL A 386 2.32 -20.45 -24.54
N ILE A 387 2.09 -19.62 -23.52
CA ILE A 387 0.83 -19.62 -22.78
C ILE A 387 -0.24 -18.84 -23.56
N ASN A 388 -1.37 -19.49 -23.84
CA ASN A 388 -2.55 -18.81 -24.36
C ASN A 388 -3.56 -18.56 -23.24
N ILE A 389 -3.56 -17.34 -22.71
CA ILE A 389 -4.40 -16.93 -21.58
C ILE A 389 -5.89 -17.16 -21.87
N SER A 390 -6.37 -16.92 -23.09
CA SER A 390 -7.79 -17.07 -23.42
C SER A 390 -8.29 -18.51 -23.41
N LYS A 391 -7.38 -19.49 -23.35
CA LYS A 391 -7.73 -20.91 -23.17
C LYS A 391 -7.97 -21.27 -21.71
N SER A 392 -7.34 -20.61 -20.75
CA SER A 392 -7.52 -20.90 -19.31
C SER A 392 -8.53 -19.96 -18.65
N LEU A 393 -8.38 -18.67 -18.91
CA LEU A 393 -9.14 -17.60 -18.27
C LEU A 393 -9.78 -16.68 -19.30
N SER A 394 -10.68 -15.84 -18.81
CA SER A 394 -11.28 -14.75 -19.57
C SER A 394 -10.66 -13.39 -19.19
N PRO A 395 -9.49 -12.99 -19.75
CA PRO A 395 -8.92 -11.67 -19.50
C PRO A 395 -9.80 -10.56 -20.09
N ILE A 396 -9.92 -9.45 -19.37
CA ILE A 396 -10.73 -8.28 -19.71
C ILE A 396 -9.84 -7.31 -20.48
N ASN A 397 -10.17 -7.09 -21.75
CA ASN A 397 -9.47 -6.17 -22.62
C ASN A 397 -10.47 -5.38 -23.47
N TYR A 398 -9.97 -4.40 -24.23
CA TYR A 398 -10.82 -3.54 -25.05
C TYR A 398 -11.71 -4.32 -26.03
N GLU A 399 -11.14 -5.30 -26.75
CA GLU A 399 -11.88 -6.09 -27.74
C GLU A 399 -13.07 -6.82 -27.10
N ARG A 400 -12.86 -7.38 -25.90
CA ARG A 400 -13.90 -8.09 -25.17
C ARG A 400 -14.94 -7.14 -24.60
N LEU A 401 -14.54 -6.00 -24.03
CA LEU A 401 -15.48 -4.97 -23.60
C LEU A 401 -16.36 -4.51 -24.77
N ASN A 402 -15.77 -4.30 -25.95
CA ASN A 402 -16.52 -3.92 -27.15
C ASN A 402 -17.47 -5.05 -27.61
N SER A 403 -17.05 -6.31 -27.52
CA SER A 403 -17.93 -7.45 -27.81
C SER A 403 -19.10 -7.53 -26.84
N TRP A 404 -18.88 -7.36 -25.53
CA TRP A 404 -19.95 -7.34 -24.53
C TRP A 404 -20.90 -6.17 -24.73
N ARG A 405 -20.36 -4.98 -25.06
CA ARG A 405 -21.15 -3.79 -25.40
C ARG A 405 -22.12 -4.11 -26.53
N LEU A 406 -21.62 -4.67 -27.64
CA LEU A 406 -22.45 -5.04 -28.79
C LEU A 406 -23.47 -6.13 -28.42
N LYS A 407 -23.07 -7.13 -27.63
CA LYS A 407 -23.98 -8.19 -27.17
C LYS A 407 -25.12 -7.63 -26.31
N LEU A 408 -24.84 -6.73 -25.38
CA LEU A 408 -25.87 -6.10 -24.55
C LEU A 408 -26.78 -5.17 -25.34
N MET A 409 -26.28 -4.57 -26.43
CA MET A 409 -27.11 -3.71 -27.30
C MET A 409 -28.09 -4.51 -28.17
N TYR A 410 -27.68 -5.68 -28.67
CA TYR A 410 -28.45 -6.45 -29.64
C TYR A 410 -29.15 -7.69 -29.06
N ASN A 411 -28.81 -8.12 -27.85
CA ASN A 411 -29.29 -9.37 -27.27
C ASN A 411 -30.04 -9.13 -25.95
N THR A 412 -31.27 -9.61 -25.86
CA THR A 412 -32.13 -9.50 -24.65
C THR A 412 -32.02 -10.72 -23.72
N ASP A 413 -31.15 -11.68 -24.04
CA ASP A 413 -30.97 -12.90 -23.25
C ASP A 413 -30.31 -12.62 -21.90
N SER A 414 -31.02 -12.97 -20.82
CA SER A 414 -30.54 -12.83 -19.43
C SER A 414 -29.29 -13.68 -19.14
N SER A 415 -29.07 -14.77 -19.87
CA SER A 415 -27.88 -15.62 -19.74
C SER A 415 -26.59 -14.89 -20.10
N VAL A 416 -26.60 -14.10 -21.18
CA VAL A 416 -25.42 -13.36 -21.64
C VAL A 416 -25.04 -12.26 -20.64
N ALA A 417 -26.03 -11.60 -20.06
CA ALA A 417 -25.80 -10.61 -19.01
C ALA A 417 -25.19 -11.26 -17.76
N ASN A 418 -25.69 -12.42 -17.34
CA ASN A 418 -25.14 -13.18 -16.21
C ASN A 418 -23.69 -13.61 -16.46
N ASP A 419 -23.36 -14.09 -17.66
CA ASP A 419 -21.98 -14.47 -18.01
C ASP A 419 -21.01 -13.28 -17.92
N ILE A 420 -21.44 -12.09 -18.32
CA ILE A 420 -20.65 -10.85 -18.21
C ILE A 420 -20.43 -10.50 -16.74
N VAL A 421 -21.48 -10.56 -15.92
CA VAL A 421 -21.41 -10.29 -14.47
C VAL A 421 -20.46 -11.26 -13.76
N ILE A 422 -20.51 -12.56 -14.09
CA ILE A 422 -19.59 -13.56 -13.54
C ILE A 422 -18.13 -13.22 -13.90
N GLN A 423 -17.85 -12.77 -15.12
CA GLN A 423 -16.49 -12.42 -15.53
C GLN A 423 -16.01 -11.09 -14.91
N LEU A 424 -16.88 -10.08 -14.80
CA LEU A 424 -16.57 -8.80 -14.15
C LEU A 424 -16.39 -8.93 -12.63
N SER A 425 -17.02 -9.91 -12.00
CA SER A 425 -16.88 -10.19 -10.56
C SER A 425 -15.67 -11.06 -10.21
N SER A 426 -14.90 -11.54 -11.19
CA SER A 426 -13.73 -12.37 -10.94
C SER A 426 -12.43 -11.57 -10.74
N ALA A 427 -11.88 -11.64 -9.52
CA ALA A 427 -10.55 -11.10 -9.22
C ALA A 427 -9.44 -11.73 -10.09
N ALA A 428 -9.54 -13.02 -10.42
CA ALA A 428 -8.54 -13.72 -11.23
C ALA A 428 -8.53 -13.19 -12.68
N CYS A 429 -9.70 -12.90 -13.25
CA CYS A 429 -9.80 -12.29 -14.58
C CYS A 429 -9.16 -10.90 -14.62
N TRP A 430 -9.46 -10.04 -13.65
CA TRP A 430 -8.83 -8.71 -13.53
C TRP A 430 -7.31 -8.82 -13.35
N ASN A 431 -6.84 -9.69 -12.45
CA ASN A 431 -5.41 -9.91 -12.21
C ASN A 431 -4.66 -10.49 -13.43
N ALA A 432 -5.35 -11.25 -14.30
CA ALA A 432 -4.78 -11.77 -15.54
C ALA A 432 -4.73 -10.74 -16.68
N SER A 433 -5.54 -9.68 -16.60
CA SER A 433 -5.77 -8.74 -17.71
C SER A 433 -4.62 -7.76 -17.91
N PHE A 434 -3.90 -7.44 -16.83
CA PHE A 434 -2.91 -6.36 -16.80
C PHE A 434 -1.51 -6.84 -16.44
N LEU A 435 -1.19 -8.10 -16.72
CA LEU A 435 0.16 -8.62 -16.47
C LEU A 435 1.19 -7.82 -17.27
N ASP A 436 2.25 -7.37 -16.61
CA ASP A 436 3.33 -6.65 -17.27
C ASP A 436 4.16 -7.61 -18.12
N GLN A 437 3.98 -7.51 -19.43
CA GLN A 437 4.68 -8.32 -20.43
C GLN A 437 6.03 -7.71 -20.83
N SER A 438 6.32 -6.46 -20.44
CA SER A 438 7.61 -5.84 -20.72
C SER A 438 8.72 -6.58 -19.94
N ASP A 439 9.71 -7.12 -20.66
CA ASP A 439 10.79 -7.95 -20.09
C ASP A 439 10.32 -9.08 -19.14
N ASP A 440 9.14 -9.68 -19.40
CA ASP A 440 8.59 -10.73 -18.54
C ASP A 440 8.47 -10.33 -17.06
N THR A 441 8.26 -9.03 -16.78
CA THR A 441 8.29 -8.49 -15.41
C THR A 441 7.22 -9.11 -14.51
N HIS A 442 6.08 -9.55 -15.06
CA HIS A 442 5.09 -10.30 -14.28
C HIS A 442 5.66 -11.58 -13.61
N PHE A 443 6.62 -12.29 -14.20
CA PHE A 443 7.28 -13.44 -13.54
C PHE A 443 8.14 -13.04 -12.33
N LYS A 444 8.50 -11.76 -12.19
CA LYS A 444 9.27 -11.22 -11.06
C LYS A 444 8.37 -10.82 -9.88
N THR A 445 7.07 -11.16 -9.90
CA THR A 445 6.10 -10.74 -8.89
C THR A 445 6.45 -11.21 -7.48
N ASN A 446 6.48 -10.27 -6.54
CA ASN A 446 6.87 -10.49 -5.15
C ASN A 446 6.32 -9.34 -4.26
N PRO A 447 6.52 -9.39 -2.92
CA PRO A 447 6.09 -8.33 -2.01
C PRO A 447 6.54 -6.89 -2.31
N LYS A 448 7.52 -6.68 -3.19
CA LYS A 448 8.02 -5.37 -3.65
C LYS A 448 7.54 -5.00 -5.05
N ILE A 449 7.32 -5.99 -5.92
CA ILE A 449 6.98 -5.77 -7.34
C ILE A 449 5.64 -6.44 -7.63
N PRO A 450 4.57 -5.68 -7.96
CA PRO A 450 3.25 -6.25 -8.21
C PRO A 450 3.17 -7.01 -9.55
N GLY A 451 4.02 -6.68 -10.53
CA GLY A 451 4.08 -7.35 -11.83
C GLY A 451 2.86 -7.10 -12.72
N ILE A 452 2.24 -5.92 -12.60
CA ILE A 452 1.14 -5.45 -13.44
C ILE A 452 1.48 -4.11 -14.08
N ASP A 453 0.93 -3.86 -15.27
CA ASP A 453 1.00 -2.58 -15.95
C ASP A 453 -0.18 -1.68 -15.52
N LEU A 454 0.09 -0.77 -14.59
CA LEU A 454 -0.91 0.19 -14.10
C LEU A 454 -1.36 1.20 -15.18
N ASN A 455 -0.56 1.47 -16.21
CA ASN A 455 -0.98 2.34 -17.30
C ASN A 455 -2.07 1.66 -18.13
N SER A 456 -1.91 0.36 -18.42
CA SER A 456 -2.96 -0.44 -19.07
C SER A 456 -4.27 -0.48 -18.26
N VAL A 457 -4.18 -0.52 -16.92
CA VAL A 457 -5.36 -0.42 -16.05
C VAL A 457 -6.11 0.90 -16.27
N ARG A 458 -5.38 2.04 -16.25
CA ARG A 458 -5.95 3.37 -16.44
C ARG A 458 -6.61 3.52 -17.80
N VAL A 459 -5.92 3.12 -18.86
CA VAL A 459 -6.43 3.21 -20.25
C VAL A 459 -7.72 2.38 -20.40
N LEU A 460 -7.79 1.19 -19.79
CA LEU A 460 -9.00 0.38 -19.85
C LEU A 460 -10.16 1.04 -19.09
N PHE A 461 -9.92 1.58 -17.89
CA PHE A 461 -10.97 2.25 -17.13
C PHE A 461 -11.43 3.56 -17.77
N GLU A 462 -10.52 4.37 -18.30
CA GLU A 462 -10.88 5.55 -19.10
C GLU A 462 -11.76 5.18 -20.29
N CYS A 463 -11.46 4.05 -20.95
CA CYS A 463 -12.31 3.54 -22.01
C CYS A 463 -13.69 3.11 -21.51
N LEU A 464 -13.75 2.42 -20.36
CA LEU A 464 -15.01 1.99 -19.73
C LEU A 464 -15.87 3.19 -19.29
N SER A 465 -15.24 4.31 -18.93
CA SER A 465 -15.91 5.56 -18.55
C SER A 465 -16.48 6.34 -19.75
N LYS A 466 -16.17 5.98 -20.99
CA LYS A 466 -16.74 6.65 -22.17
C LYS A 466 -18.26 6.42 -22.25
N PRO A 467 -19.05 7.40 -22.74
CA PRO A 467 -20.51 7.29 -22.82
C PRO A 467 -21.01 6.04 -23.58
N ALA A 468 -20.24 5.56 -24.56
CA ALA A 468 -20.57 4.35 -25.32
C ALA A 468 -20.61 3.07 -24.46
N PHE A 469 -19.97 3.05 -23.30
CA PHE A 469 -19.86 1.90 -22.41
C PHE A 469 -20.67 2.08 -21.11
N SER A 470 -21.54 3.09 -21.01
CA SER A 470 -22.29 3.41 -19.79
C SER A 470 -23.04 2.22 -19.17
N GLY A 471 -23.73 1.41 -19.98
CA GLY A 471 -24.42 0.21 -19.49
C GLY A 471 -23.48 -0.87 -18.93
N LEU A 472 -22.27 -1.00 -19.50
CA LEU A 472 -21.24 -1.90 -18.96
C LEU A 472 -20.58 -1.34 -17.69
N LEU A 473 -20.37 -0.03 -17.62
CA LEU A 473 -19.85 0.64 -16.43
C LEU A 473 -20.81 0.46 -15.24
N GLU A 474 -22.12 0.57 -15.47
CA GLU A 474 -23.14 0.31 -14.44
C GLU A 474 -23.11 -1.15 -13.99
N GLN A 475 -23.09 -2.10 -14.93
CA GLN A 475 -22.97 -3.53 -14.59
C GLN A 475 -21.67 -3.87 -13.85
N ALA A 476 -20.55 -3.26 -14.24
CA ALA A 476 -19.27 -3.42 -13.55
C ALA A 476 -19.36 -2.86 -12.12
N SER A 477 -19.94 -1.68 -11.94
CA SER A 477 -20.15 -1.07 -10.62
C SER A 477 -21.03 -1.95 -9.72
N THR A 478 -22.15 -2.47 -10.24
CA THR A 478 -23.02 -3.40 -9.50
C THR A 478 -22.29 -4.71 -9.16
N SER A 479 -21.47 -5.22 -10.08
CA SER A 479 -20.67 -6.44 -9.85
C SER A 479 -19.61 -6.22 -8.78
N PHE A 480 -19.00 -5.03 -8.74
CA PHE A 480 -18.01 -4.67 -7.72
C PHE A 480 -18.64 -4.57 -6.34
N GLU A 481 -19.77 -3.89 -6.24
CA GLU A 481 -20.54 -3.70 -5.00
C GLU A 481 -21.07 -5.02 -4.44
N SER A 482 -21.75 -5.82 -5.27
CA SER A 482 -22.51 -6.98 -4.79
C SER A 482 -21.71 -8.28 -4.71
N LEU A 483 -20.65 -8.43 -5.52
CA LEU A 483 -19.92 -9.69 -5.66
C LEU A 483 -18.42 -9.54 -5.36
N LEU A 484 -17.68 -8.69 -6.08
CA LEU A 484 -16.21 -8.70 -6.01
C LEU A 484 -15.67 -8.18 -4.67
N ILE A 485 -16.03 -6.95 -4.25
CA ILE A 485 -15.49 -6.33 -3.02
C ILE A 485 -15.83 -7.14 -1.77
N PRO A 486 -17.08 -7.63 -1.58
CA PRO A 486 -17.42 -8.45 -0.42
C PRO A 486 -16.62 -9.77 -0.34
N GLN A 487 -16.26 -10.34 -1.49
CA GLN A 487 -15.54 -11.62 -1.59
C GLN A 487 -14.02 -11.49 -1.43
N LEU A 488 -13.46 -10.28 -1.37
CA LEU A 488 -12.02 -10.06 -1.22
C LEU A 488 -11.49 -10.67 0.10
N PRO A 489 -10.54 -11.63 0.06
CA PRO A 489 -10.13 -12.36 1.26
C PRO A 489 -9.30 -11.50 2.23
N ARG A 490 -9.40 -11.77 3.54
CA ARG A 490 -8.56 -11.12 4.57
C ARG A 490 -7.08 -11.53 4.47
N SER A 491 -6.87 -12.78 4.06
CA SER A 491 -5.54 -13.39 3.85
C SER A 491 -5.48 -13.96 2.44
N PRO A 492 -5.15 -13.13 1.42
CA PRO A 492 -5.01 -13.61 0.06
C PRO A 492 -3.92 -14.67 -0.03
N PRO A 493 -4.12 -15.75 -0.82
CA PRO A 493 -3.27 -16.93 -0.77
C PRO A 493 -1.86 -16.73 -1.34
N ASP A 494 -1.69 -15.74 -2.21
CA ASP A 494 -0.40 -15.32 -2.75
C ASP A 494 -0.45 -13.81 -3.10
N VAL A 495 0.73 -13.20 -3.25
CA VAL A 495 0.86 -11.81 -3.71
C VAL A 495 0.19 -11.57 -5.07
N GLU A 496 0.09 -12.57 -5.95
CA GLU A 496 -0.62 -12.40 -7.23
C GLU A 496 -2.12 -12.10 -7.05
N ALA A 497 -2.75 -12.61 -5.99
CA ALA A 497 -4.14 -12.30 -5.70
C ALA A 497 -4.33 -10.86 -5.18
N MET A 498 -3.29 -10.25 -4.60
CA MET A 498 -3.32 -8.88 -4.04
C MET A 498 -3.42 -7.78 -5.11
N ARG A 499 -3.07 -8.08 -6.37
CA ARG A 499 -3.09 -7.10 -7.47
C ARG A 499 -4.45 -6.42 -7.64
N ILE A 500 -5.53 -7.12 -7.29
CA ILE A 500 -6.90 -6.61 -7.39
C ILE A 500 -7.13 -5.35 -6.57
N TYR A 501 -6.45 -5.21 -5.42
CA TYR A 501 -6.57 -4.00 -4.59
C TYR A 501 -5.99 -2.78 -5.29
N LEU A 502 -4.84 -2.93 -5.98
CA LEU A 502 -4.25 -1.85 -6.79
C LEU A 502 -5.13 -1.52 -8.01
N ILE A 503 -5.64 -2.55 -8.69
CA ILE A 503 -6.52 -2.37 -9.85
C ILE A 503 -7.78 -1.60 -9.44
N LEU A 504 -8.44 -2.00 -8.35
CA LEU A 504 -9.66 -1.33 -7.90
C LEU A 504 -9.40 0.10 -7.42
N SER A 505 -8.23 0.42 -6.83
CA SER A 505 -7.89 1.80 -6.44
C SER A 505 -7.82 2.78 -7.61
N GLU A 506 -7.63 2.30 -8.85
CA GLU A 506 -7.61 3.12 -10.07
C GLU A 506 -9.00 3.27 -10.71
N TYR A 507 -10.06 2.70 -10.12
CA TYR A 507 -11.40 2.74 -10.69
C TYR A 507 -12.03 4.15 -10.60
N PRO A 508 -12.33 4.83 -11.73
CA PRO A 508 -12.74 6.24 -11.72
C PRO A 508 -14.03 6.51 -10.94
N ALA A 509 -14.96 5.55 -10.91
CA ALA A 509 -16.24 5.73 -10.23
C ALA A 509 -16.11 5.84 -8.70
N LEU A 510 -14.94 5.54 -8.13
CA LEU A 510 -14.65 5.73 -6.70
C LEU A 510 -14.60 7.20 -6.28
N GLN A 511 -14.37 8.11 -7.24
CA GLN A 511 -14.30 9.56 -7.02
C GLN A 511 -15.68 10.23 -7.03
N ASP A 512 -16.72 9.54 -7.54
CA ASP A 512 -18.07 10.08 -7.56
C ASP A 512 -18.72 9.96 -6.17
N SER A 513 -19.19 11.09 -5.64
CA SER A 513 -19.85 11.15 -4.33
C SER A 513 -21.06 10.22 -4.20
N LYS A 514 -21.73 9.88 -5.31
CA LYS A 514 -22.85 8.93 -5.33
C LYS A 514 -22.43 7.50 -4.95
N ASN A 515 -21.16 7.16 -5.18
CA ASN A 515 -20.64 5.81 -5.00
C ASN A 515 -19.86 5.63 -3.70
N TYR A 516 -19.65 6.68 -2.91
CA TYR A 516 -18.87 6.61 -1.67
C TYR A 516 -19.37 5.51 -0.73
N ILE A 517 -20.68 5.47 -0.48
CA ILE A 517 -21.33 4.50 0.42
C ILE A 517 -21.36 3.08 -0.18
N ARG A 518 -21.54 2.97 -1.49
CA ARG A 518 -21.75 1.70 -2.19
C ARG A 518 -20.45 0.98 -2.57
N LEU A 519 -19.39 1.72 -2.86
CA LEU A 519 -18.15 1.19 -3.42
C LEU A 519 -16.91 1.62 -2.63
N THR A 520 -16.69 2.94 -2.47
CA THR A 520 -15.39 3.45 -2.00
C THR A 520 -15.10 3.12 -0.53
N ILE A 521 -16.10 3.25 0.35
CA ILE A 521 -15.98 2.89 1.77
C ILE A 521 -15.93 1.36 1.95
N PRO A 522 -16.79 0.53 1.31
CA PRO A 522 -16.64 -0.91 1.35
C PRO A 522 -15.27 -1.41 0.87
N LEU A 523 -14.68 -0.79 -0.15
CA LEU A 523 -13.31 -1.09 -0.58
C LEU A 523 -12.28 -0.72 0.50
N ALA A 524 -12.42 0.45 1.13
CA ALA A 524 -11.55 0.85 2.24
C ALA A 524 -11.61 -0.14 3.41
N MET A 525 -12.82 -0.56 3.79
CA MET A 525 -13.03 -1.60 4.80
C MET A 525 -12.39 -2.93 4.39
N ALA A 526 -12.52 -3.33 3.13
CA ALA A 526 -11.90 -4.56 2.63
C ALA A 526 -10.36 -4.51 2.71
N ILE A 527 -9.75 -3.34 2.46
CA ILE A 527 -8.31 -3.10 2.61
C ILE A 527 -7.90 -3.14 4.09
N LEU A 528 -8.63 -2.45 4.97
CA LEU A 528 -8.33 -2.42 6.41
C LEU A 528 -8.50 -3.78 7.08
N ARG A 529 -9.32 -4.66 6.49
CA ARG A 529 -9.56 -6.03 6.96
C ARG A 529 -8.42 -7.00 6.61
N LEU A 530 -7.43 -6.57 5.83
CA LEU A 530 -6.28 -7.39 5.46
C LEU A 530 -5.42 -7.74 6.68
N ASP A 531 -4.93 -8.97 6.74
CA ASP A 531 -3.97 -9.41 7.75
C ASP A 531 -2.66 -8.59 7.68
N THR A 532 -1.87 -8.60 8.75
CA THR A 532 -0.65 -7.78 8.90
C THR A 532 0.36 -7.95 7.76
N ASN A 533 0.53 -9.16 7.23
CA ASN A 533 1.47 -9.43 6.13
C ASN A 533 0.98 -8.89 4.78
N PRO A 534 -0.21 -9.28 4.26
CA PRO A 534 -0.79 -8.67 3.07
C PRO A 534 -0.89 -7.15 3.13
N SER A 535 -1.26 -6.60 4.29
CA SER A 535 -1.37 -5.16 4.52
C SER A 535 -0.02 -4.43 4.32
N LYS A 536 1.09 -5.01 4.80
CA LYS A 536 2.44 -4.49 4.56
C LYS A 536 2.89 -4.58 3.10
N VAL A 537 2.46 -5.63 2.38
CA VAL A 537 2.74 -5.77 0.94
C VAL A 537 2.08 -4.63 0.17
N LEU A 538 0.80 -4.36 0.45
CA LEU A 538 0.08 -3.26 -0.18
C LEU A 538 0.69 -1.90 0.14
N ASP A 539 1.08 -1.66 1.40
CA ASP A 539 1.79 -0.43 1.80
C ASP A 539 3.08 -0.21 1.00
N ASN A 540 3.86 -1.27 0.81
CA ASN A 540 5.09 -1.21 0.02
C ASN A 540 4.79 -0.91 -1.45
N TRP A 541 3.75 -1.52 -2.02
CA TRP A 541 3.39 -1.25 -3.41
C TRP A 541 2.89 0.18 -3.61
N TRP A 542 2.12 0.72 -2.67
CA TRP A 542 1.71 2.13 -2.73
C TRP A 542 2.88 3.10 -2.64
N CYS A 543 4.01 2.74 -2.02
CA CYS A 543 5.23 3.57 -2.02
C CYS A 543 5.85 3.74 -3.43
N PHE A 544 5.50 2.88 -4.39
CA PHE A 544 6.05 2.91 -5.75
C PHE A 544 5.02 3.36 -6.80
N VAL A 545 3.80 3.72 -6.38
CA VAL A 545 2.77 4.23 -7.27
C VAL A 545 3.11 5.66 -7.70
N ASP A 546 2.65 6.05 -8.88
CA ASP A 546 2.81 7.43 -9.39
C ASP A 546 2.19 8.45 -8.44
N GLY A 547 2.89 9.58 -8.24
CA GLY A 547 2.48 10.63 -7.31
C GLY A 547 1.05 11.14 -7.58
N ASN A 548 0.64 11.29 -8.85
CA ASN A 548 -0.71 11.78 -9.18
C ASN A 548 -1.80 10.79 -8.74
N VAL A 549 -1.52 9.50 -8.78
CA VAL A 549 -2.47 8.46 -8.36
C VAL A 549 -2.59 8.46 -6.85
N PHE A 550 -1.46 8.58 -6.16
CA PHE A 550 -1.45 8.71 -4.73
C PHE A 550 -2.23 9.97 -4.27
N THR A 551 -2.03 11.11 -4.94
CA THR A 551 -2.81 12.34 -4.71
C THR A 551 -4.31 12.10 -4.89
N ARG A 552 -4.74 11.49 -6.00
CA ARG A 552 -6.16 11.17 -6.25
C ARG A 552 -6.76 10.28 -5.16
N MET A 553 -6.00 9.31 -4.64
CA MET A 553 -6.45 8.46 -3.54
C MET A 553 -6.66 9.28 -2.26
N VAL A 554 -5.69 10.11 -1.88
CA VAL A 554 -5.79 11.00 -0.70
C VAL A 554 -6.99 11.94 -0.83
N ASP A 555 -7.15 12.61 -1.98
CA ASP A 555 -8.27 13.53 -2.24
C ASP A 555 -9.63 12.84 -2.21
N THR A 556 -9.73 11.61 -2.72
CA THR A 556 -10.96 10.83 -2.68
C THR A 556 -11.40 10.58 -1.24
N TYR A 557 -10.50 10.09 -0.39
CA TYR A 557 -10.84 9.79 1.01
C TYR A 557 -11.03 11.05 1.85
N LYS A 558 -10.31 12.14 1.58
CA LYS A 558 -10.59 13.46 2.18
C LYS A 558 -12.00 13.94 1.85
N SER A 559 -12.39 13.82 0.58
CA SER A 559 -13.74 14.20 0.11
C SER A 559 -14.84 13.37 0.78
N ILE A 560 -14.57 12.10 1.10
CA ILE A 560 -15.49 11.25 1.88
C ILE A 560 -15.63 11.75 3.31
N VAL A 561 -14.53 12.14 3.98
CA VAL A 561 -14.60 12.71 5.34
C VAL A 561 -15.46 13.99 5.33
N VAL A 562 -15.23 14.91 4.38
CA VAL A 562 -16.04 16.13 4.24
C VAL A 562 -17.51 15.81 3.95
N PHE A 563 -17.78 14.85 3.08
CA PHE A 563 -19.15 14.39 2.77
C PHE A 563 -19.86 13.85 4.02
N MET A 564 -19.16 13.07 4.85
CA MET A 564 -19.73 12.54 6.09
C MET A 564 -20.01 13.62 7.13
N LEU A 565 -19.15 14.64 7.23
CA LEU A 565 -19.30 15.77 8.15
C LEU A 565 -20.45 16.71 7.76
N THR A 566 -20.64 16.98 6.46
CA THR A 566 -21.61 17.97 5.96
C THR A 566 -23.01 17.41 5.70
N GLY A 567 -23.13 16.15 5.26
CA GLY A 567 -24.42 15.60 4.81
C GLY A 567 -24.62 14.09 5.02
N GLY A 568 -23.60 13.34 5.44
CA GLY A 568 -23.68 11.88 5.56
C GLY A 568 -24.64 11.38 6.65
N LYS A 569 -24.89 12.16 7.70
CA LYS A 569 -25.74 11.75 8.85
C LYS A 569 -27.20 11.47 8.47
N THR A 570 -27.70 12.05 7.37
CA THR A 570 -29.09 11.86 6.92
C THR A 570 -29.27 10.69 5.93
N LEU A 571 -28.20 10.28 5.26
CA LEU A 571 -28.21 9.24 4.22
C LEU A 571 -27.84 7.84 4.74
N LEU A 572 -27.17 7.75 5.88
CA LEU A 572 -26.69 6.50 6.46
C LEU A 572 -27.55 6.04 7.63
N VAL A 573 -27.74 4.73 7.77
CA VAL A 573 -28.35 4.15 8.98
C VAL A 573 -27.39 4.43 10.15
N PRO A 574 -27.86 4.98 11.28
CA PRO A 574 -26.99 5.42 12.39
C PRO A 574 -25.97 4.36 12.85
N VAL A 575 -26.33 3.07 12.77
CA VAL A 575 -25.49 1.93 13.18
C VAL A 575 -24.21 1.77 12.34
N PHE A 576 -24.22 2.17 11.07
CA PHE A 576 -23.07 2.01 10.16
C PHE A 576 -22.24 3.28 9.99
N TYR A 577 -22.78 4.45 10.38
CA TYR A 577 -22.12 5.74 10.19
C TYR A 577 -20.74 5.77 10.85
N ASP A 578 -20.66 5.41 12.15
CA ASP A 578 -19.41 5.46 12.91
C ASP A 578 -18.36 4.49 12.34
N ASN A 579 -18.78 3.29 11.94
CA ASN A 579 -17.89 2.30 11.33
C ASN A 579 -17.33 2.78 9.99
N TYR A 580 -18.15 3.43 9.16
CA TYR A 580 -17.75 3.94 7.85
C TYR A 580 -16.83 5.16 7.97
N PHE A 581 -17.12 6.04 8.92
CA PHE A 581 -16.31 7.20 9.21
C PHE A 581 -14.94 6.79 9.76
N LEU A 582 -14.90 5.88 10.73
CA LEU A 582 -13.67 5.32 11.28
C LEU A 582 -12.83 4.62 10.21
N ALA A 583 -13.45 3.79 9.36
CA ALA A 583 -12.74 3.11 8.28
C ALA A 583 -12.12 4.10 7.27
N THR A 584 -12.79 5.21 6.98
CA THR A 584 -12.26 6.24 6.10
C THR A 584 -11.02 6.92 6.71
N LEU A 585 -11.10 7.29 7.99
CA LEU A 585 -9.99 7.91 8.71
C LEU A 585 -8.79 6.97 8.89
N GLN A 586 -9.03 5.71 9.23
CA GLN A 586 -7.97 4.69 9.35
C GLN A 586 -7.27 4.43 8.01
N LEU A 587 -8.00 4.47 6.89
CA LEU A 587 -7.37 4.34 5.58
C LEU A 587 -6.54 5.57 5.22
N LEU A 588 -7.03 6.78 5.52
CA LEU A 588 -6.23 8.00 5.38
C LEU A 588 -4.95 7.95 6.24
N GLU A 589 -5.04 7.43 7.46
CA GLU A 589 -3.89 7.24 8.34
C GLU A 589 -2.88 6.24 7.73
N LYS A 590 -3.39 5.17 7.11
CA LYS A 590 -2.56 4.20 6.39
C LYS A 590 -1.84 4.85 5.20
N LEU A 591 -2.55 5.64 4.38
CA LEU A 591 -1.95 6.40 3.29
C LEU A 591 -0.92 7.40 3.82
N HIS A 592 -1.22 8.11 4.91
CA HIS A 592 -0.27 9.01 5.55
C HIS A 592 1.03 8.29 5.94
N LYS A 593 0.94 7.12 6.58
CA LYS A 593 2.12 6.29 6.93
C LYS A 593 2.92 5.82 5.71
N VAL A 594 2.27 5.58 4.57
CA VAL A 594 2.95 5.30 3.30
C VAL A 594 3.65 6.55 2.78
N ASN A 595 3.00 7.71 2.83
CA ASN A 595 3.56 8.97 2.38
C ASN A 595 4.80 9.37 3.18
N LEU A 596 4.86 9.10 4.49
CA LEU A 596 6.06 9.33 5.30
C LEU A 596 7.30 8.55 4.81
N LYS A 597 7.12 7.47 4.05
CA LYS A 597 8.21 6.68 3.47
C LYS A 597 8.54 7.10 2.04
N ALA A 598 7.52 7.41 1.24
CA ALA A 598 7.67 7.62 -0.20
C ALA A 598 7.69 9.10 -0.63
N ASN A 599 7.23 10.02 0.23
CA ASN A 599 7.11 11.45 -0.01
C ASN A 599 6.40 11.78 -1.34
N HIS A 600 5.26 11.13 -1.61
CA HIS A 600 4.48 11.37 -2.83
C HIS A 600 3.81 12.75 -2.84
N VAL A 601 3.31 13.20 -1.70
CA VAL A 601 2.64 14.50 -1.51
C VAL A 601 3.17 15.21 -0.26
N GLU A 602 3.02 16.52 -0.21
CA GLU A 602 3.36 17.29 0.99
C GLU A 602 2.46 16.93 2.17
N TYR A 603 2.98 17.06 3.40
CA TYR A 603 2.21 16.79 4.62
C TYR A 603 0.93 17.62 4.70
N SER A 604 1.01 18.89 4.28
CA SER A 604 -0.11 19.84 4.24
C SER A 604 -1.26 19.41 3.36
N HIS A 605 -0.99 18.57 2.35
CA HIS A 605 -2.02 18.06 1.45
C HIS A 605 -3.00 17.12 2.16
N PHE A 606 -2.63 16.53 3.31
CA PHE A 606 -3.55 15.71 4.11
C PHE A 606 -4.54 16.52 4.94
N TYR A 607 -4.33 17.84 5.11
CA TYR A 607 -5.26 18.68 5.84
C TYR A 607 -6.63 18.69 5.16
N ILE A 608 -7.67 18.52 5.97
CA ILE A 608 -9.03 18.74 5.52
C ILE A 608 -9.27 20.26 5.54
N PRO A 609 -9.74 20.87 4.45
CA PRO A 609 -10.10 22.28 4.43
C PRO A 609 -11.23 22.60 5.40
N ASP A 610 -11.17 23.77 6.03
CA ASP A 610 -12.25 24.34 6.86
C ASP A 610 -12.75 23.46 8.02
N VAL A 611 -11.94 22.52 8.53
CA VAL A 611 -12.33 21.61 9.63
C VAL A 611 -12.85 22.36 10.84
N THR A 612 -12.25 23.50 11.18
CA THR A 612 -12.64 24.37 12.29
C THR A 612 -14.04 24.96 12.14
N SER A 613 -14.57 25.05 10.91
CA SER A 613 -15.95 25.47 10.65
C SER A 613 -16.95 24.31 10.67
N LEU A 614 -16.47 23.10 10.39
CA LEU A 614 -17.31 21.89 10.28
C LEU A 614 -17.49 21.18 11.61
N VAL A 615 -16.50 21.28 12.51
CA VAL A 615 -16.46 20.55 13.78
C VAL A 615 -15.99 21.47 14.89
N ASP A 616 -16.67 21.41 16.04
CA ASP A 616 -16.18 22.00 17.28
C ASP A 616 -15.00 21.19 17.80
N ILE A 617 -13.79 21.70 17.52
CA ILE A 617 -12.53 21.08 17.93
C ILE A 617 -12.39 20.99 19.46
N GLN A 618 -12.96 21.95 20.21
CA GLN A 618 -12.89 21.95 21.66
C GLN A 618 -13.70 20.78 22.23
N GLU A 619 -14.92 20.59 21.75
CA GLU A 619 -15.79 19.48 22.18
C GLU A 619 -15.21 18.11 21.76
N ASP A 620 -14.69 18.01 20.53
CA ASP A 620 -14.06 16.77 20.02
C ASP A 620 -12.79 16.41 20.81
N TYR A 621 -11.96 17.40 21.15
CA TYR A 621 -10.79 17.21 21.99
C TYR A 621 -11.16 16.71 23.39
N LEU A 622 -12.17 17.31 24.03
CA LEU A 622 -12.63 16.87 25.35
C LEU A 622 -13.15 15.43 25.34
N LYS A 623 -13.91 15.04 24.30
CA LYS A 623 -14.36 13.65 24.11
C LYS A 623 -13.18 12.70 23.94
N TRP A 624 -12.18 13.09 23.15
CA TRP A 624 -10.97 12.31 22.96
C TRP A 624 -10.15 12.16 24.25
N PHE A 625 -9.93 13.26 24.98
CA PHE A 625 -9.23 13.27 26.25
C PHE A 625 -9.91 12.37 27.29
N LEU A 626 -11.23 12.50 27.45
CA LEU A 626 -12.02 11.67 28.37
C LEU A 626 -12.00 10.19 27.97
N SER A 627 -12.01 9.89 26.66
CA SER A 627 -11.92 8.50 26.18
C SER A 627 -10.58 7.85 26.50
N LYS A 628 -9.48 8.62 26.51
CA LYS A 628 -8.14 8.15 26.89
C LYS A 628 -7.99 7.96 28.40
N ALA A 629 -8.67 8.77 29.20
CA ALA A 629 -8.50 8.78 30.65
C ALA A 629 -9.21 7.62 31.39
N GLU A 630 -9.89 6.70 30.68
CA GLU A 630 -10.71 5.60 31.25
C GLU A 630 -11.73 6.04 32.31
N ILE A 631 -12.11 7.32 32.35
CA ILE A 631 -13.11 7.84 33.28
C ILE A 631 -14.49 7.42 32.75
N LYS A 632 -14.99 6.26 33.18
CA LYS A 632 -16.42 5.94 33.11
C LYS A 632 -17.18 6.95 33.96
N VAL A 633 -17.51 8.10 33.37
CA VAL A 633 -18.44 9.05 33.97
C VAL A 633 -19.75 8.27 34.15
N GLY A 634 -20.17 8.14 35.40
CA GLY A 634 -21.42 7.48 35.76
C GLY A 634 -22.60 8.25 35.19
N SER A 635 -22.99 7.92 33.96
CA SER A 635 -24.30 8.21 33.40
C SER A 635 -24.91 6.90 32.93
N SER A 636 -26.19 6.74 33.24
CA SER A 636 -27.02 5.56 33.00
C SER A 636 -26.88 5.03 31.56
N PRO A 637 -27.04 3.71 31.32
CA PRO A 637 -26.91 3.12 30.00
C PRO A 637 -28.10 3.50 29.12
N SER A 638 -28.03 4.65 28.45
CA SER A 638 -28.88 4.96 27.31
C SER A 638 -28.19 4.48 26.03
N GLN A 639 -28.75 3.42 25.46
CA GLN A 639 -28.49 2.80 24.15
C GLN A 639 -27.72 3.65 23.11
N SER A 640 -26.39 3.65 23.19
CA SER A 640 -25.48 3.83 22.04
C SER A 640 -24.05 3.46 22.46
N ASP A 641 -23.81 2.17 22.68
CA ASP A 641 -22.47 1.60 22.97
C ASP A 641 -21.59 1.56 21.71
N PHE A 642 -21.38 2.71 21.05
CA PHE A 642 -20.32 2.89 20.06
C PHE A 642 -19.45 4.07 20.50
N PRO A 643 -18.11 3.91 20.61
CA PRO A 643 -17.22 5.03 20.91
C PRO A 643 -17.36 6.06 19.79
N SER A 644 -17.66 7.31 20.15
CA SER A 644 -17.71 8.41 19.18
C SER A 644 -16.35 8.50 18.46
N VAL A 645 -16.39 8.59 17.13
CA VAL A 645 -15.17 8.76 16.34
C VAL A 645 -14.67 10.19 16.52
N ASN A 646 -13.50 10.36 17.12
CA ASN A 646 -12.93 11.67 17.39
C ASN A 646 -11.86 12.01 16.33
N LEU A 647 -11.97 13.17 15.70
CA LEU A 647 -11.01 13.64 14.70
C LEU A 647 -9.66 13.99 15.31
N CYS A 648 -9.65 14.42 16.58
CA CYS A 648 -8.44 14.69 17.37
C CYS A 648 -7.52 13.46 17.50
N ALA A 649 -8.04 12.25 17.31
CA ALA A 649 -7.22 11.03 17.26
C ALA A 649 -6.37 10.91 15.98
N PHE A 650 -6.63 11.74 14.97
CA PHE A 650 -5.95 11.74 13.66
C PHE A 650 -5.35 13.14 13.37
N PRO A 651 -4.21 13.51 13.98
CA PRO A 651 -3.71 14.89 13.90
C PRO A 651 -3.23 15.32 12.51
N PHE A 652 -2.90 14.37 11.63
CA PHE A 652 -2.39 14.66 10.29
C PHE A 652 -3.44 15.26 9.34
N ILE A 653 -4.73 15.14 9.67
CA ILE A 653 -5.82 15.80 8.92
C ILE A 653 -6.16 17.20 9.43
N LEU A 654 -5.64 17.58 10.60
CA LEU A 654 -5.89 18.87 11.23
C LEU A 654 -4.83 19.88 10.78
N ASN A 655 -5.28 21.07 10.40
CA ASN A 655 -4.40 22.18 10.08
C ASN A 655 -3.81 22.82 11.36
N ALA A 656 -2.84 23.73 11.19
CA ALA A 656 -2.19 24.41 12.32
C ALA A 656 -3.20 25.13 13.24
N GLN A 657 -4.22 25.77 12.65
CA GLN A 657 -5.27 26.47 13.39
C GLN A 657 -6.05 25.55 14.34
N ALA A 658 -6.51 24.40 13.85
CA ALA A 658 -7.23 23.41 14.66
C ALA A 658 -6.35 22.85 15.78
N LYS A 659 -5.08 22.55 15.49
CA LYS A 659 -4.14 22.07 16.51
C LYS A 659 -3.86 23.11 17.58
N THR A 660 -3.74 24.39 17.21
CA THR A 660 -3.61 25.47 18.20
C THR A 660 -4.84 25.54 19.10
N THR A 661 -6.05 25.42 18.56
CA THR A 661 -7.26 25.33 19.40
C THR A 661 -7.21 24.14 20.35
N MET A 662 -6.75 22.96 19.90
CA MET A 662 -6.56 21.80 20.79
C MET A 662 -5.58 22.09 21.93
N LEU A 663 -4.44 22.71 21.63
CA LEU A 663 -3.42 23.05 22.64
C LEU A 663 -3.96 24.09 23.64
N GLN A 664 -4.71 25.08 23.17
CA GLN A 664 -5.34 26.09 24.02
C GLN A 664 -6.38 25.46 24.96
N THR A 665 -7.24 24.58 24.44
CA THR A 665 -8.23 23.86 25.25
C THR A 665 -7.56 22.96 26.28
N ASP A 666 -6.45 22.31 25.93
CA ASP A 666 -5.68 21.53 26.90
C ASP A 666 -5.03 22.40 27.98
N ALA A 667 -4.44 23.54 27.60
CA ALA A 667 -3.88 24.49 28.56
C ALA A 667 -4.94 25.01 29.53
N GLU A 668 -6.12 25.40 29.03
CA GLU A 668 -7.26 25.82 29.86
C GLU A 668 -7.72 24.70 30.80
N LEU A 669 -7.81 23.46 30.30
CA LEU A 669 -8.19 22.30 31.12
C LEU A 669 -7.16 22.04 32.22
N GLN A 670 -5.86 22.06 31.89
CA GLN A 670 -4.78 21.90 32.87
C GLN A 670 -4.77 23.03 33.90
N MET A 671 -5.01 24.27 33.50
CA MET A 671 -5.18 25.41 34.41
C MET A 671 -6.35 25.20 35.38
N GLN A 672 -7.51 24.77 34.88
CA GLN A 672 -8.69 24.50 35.71
C GLN A 672 -8.42 23.35 36.69
N MET A 673 -7.74 22.29 36.26
CA MET A 673 -7.34 21.18 37.12
C MET A 673 -6.37 21.64 38.22
N ALA A 674 -5.39 22.49 37.90
CA ALA A 674 -4.43 23.04 38.87
C ALA A 674 -5.11 23.96 39.90
N VAL A 675 -6.05 24.81 39.47
CA VAL A 675 -6.86 25.67 40.35
C VAL A 675 -7.74 24.83 41.26
N SER A 676 -8.42 23.82 40.72
CA SER A 676 -9.25 22.90 41.50
C SER A 676 -8.43 22.15 42.54
N GLY A 677 -7.24 21.65 42.17
CA GLY A 677 -6.30 21.00 43.08
C GLY A 677 -5.81 21.94 44.19
N ALA A 678 -5.48 23.19 43.87
CA ALA A 678 -5.09 24.19 44.87
C ALA A 678 -6.25 24.54 45.82
N ASN A 679 -7.47 24.68 45.30
CA ASN A 679 -8.65 24.93 46.12
C ASN A 679 -8.97 23.74 47.03
N LEU A 680 -8.86 22.51 46.54
CA LEU A 680 -9.10 21.31 47.33
C LEU A 680 -8.03 21.17 48.43
N HIS A 681 -6.76 21.46 48.12
CA HIS A 681 -5.70 21.58 49.12
C HIS A 681 -6.02 22.66 50.16
N ASN A 682 -6.48 23.84 49.75
CA ASN A 682 -6.84 24.91 50.68
C ASN A 682 -8.01 24.55 51.59
N VAL A 683 -9.03 23.89 51.05
CA VAL A 683 -10.14 23.35 51.84
C VAL A 683 -9.62 22.31 52.83
N PHE A 684 -8.71 21.42 52.39
CA PHE A 684 -8.07 20.46 53.28
C PHE A 684 -7.25 21.15 54.39
N MET A 685 -6.41 22.14 54.07
CA MET A 685 -5.62 22.88 55.07
C MET A 685 -6.49 23.69 56.04
N LEU A 686 -7.63 24.20 55.57
CA LEU A 686 -8.64 24.83 56.43
C LEU A 686 -9.25 23.81 57.41
N LEU A 687 -9.54 22.59 56.93
CA LEU A 687 -10.07 21.50 57.74
C LEU A 687 -9.02 20.94 58.73
N THR A 688 -7.72 20.98 58.41
CA THR A 688 -6.62 20.58 59.30
C THR A 688 -6.11 21.69 60.22
N LEU A 689 -6.74 22.87 60.20
CA LEU A 689 -6.38 24.05 61.01
C LEU A 689 -4.96 24.59 60.76
N GLU A 690 -4.43 24.41 59.55
CA GLU A 690 -3.14 24.94 59.11
C GLU A 690 -3.30 25.95 57.96
N PRO A 691 -4.04 27.07 58.16
CA PRO A 691 -4.39 28.00 57.08
C PRO A 691 -3.19 28.74 56.47
N HIS A 692 -2.05 28.74 57.14
CA HIS A 692 -0.80 29.36 56.68
C HIS A 692 -0.11 28.56 55.57
N LEU A 693 -0.52 27.31 55.32
CA LEU A 693 -0.02 26.48 54.23
C LEU A 693 -0.97 26.46 53.01
N ALA A 694 -1.91 27.41 52.95
CA ALA A 694 -2.78 27.59 51.80
C ALA A 694 -1.97 28.00 50.56
N ARG A 695 -2.30 27.40 49.43
CA ARG A 695 -1.70 27.66 48.12
C ARG A 695 -2.52 28.68 47.35
N ASN A 696 -1.87 29.62 46.68
CA ASN A 696 -2.56 30.55 45.79
C ASN A 696 -3.12 29.79 44.56
N PRO A 697 -4.39 29.99 44.17
CA PRO A 697 -4.93 29.39 42.94
C PRO A 697 -4.33 29.97 41.65
N TYR A 698 -3.68 31.14 41.71
CA TYR A 698 -3.01 31.79 40.58
C TYR A 698 -1.48 31.70 40.71
N LEU A 699 -0.80 31.74 39.57
CA LEU A 699 0.62 32.04 39.49
C LEU A 699 0.79 33.56 39.44
N VAL A 700 1.23 34.18 40.54
CA VAL A 700 1.31 35.64 40.65
C VAL A 700 2.76 36.08 40.56
N LEU A 701 3.09 36.90 39.56
CA LEU A 701 4.44 37.45 39.41
C LEU A 701 4.45 38.93 39.78
N HIS A 702 5.22 39.28 40.80
CA HIS A 702 5.46 40.66 41.23
C HIS A 702 6.77 41.17 40.61
N VAL A 703 6.67 42.17 39.74
CA VAL A 703 7.80 42.67 38.96
C VAL A 703 7.86 44.19 38.92
N ARG A 704 9.06 44.76 38.89
CA ARG A 704 9.29 46.20 38.70
C ARG A 704 9.79 46.45 37.27
N ARG A 705 9.27 47.49 36.59
CA ARG A 705 9.68 47.83 35.20
C ARG A 705 11.19 47.95 35.02
N ASN A 706 11.88 48.55 35.98
CA ASN A 706 13.33 48.79 35.88
C ASN A 706 14.19 47.55 36.21
N HIS A 707 13.57 46.45 36.67
CA HIS A 707 14.25 45.25 37.15
C HIS A 707 13.55 43.96 36.67
N LEU A 708 12.88 44.04 35.51
CA LEU A 708 12.01 43.00 34.93
C LEU A 708 12.66 41.61 34.94
N VAL A 709 13.86 41.50 34.39
CA VAL A 709 14.61 40.24 34.31
C VAL A 709 14.91 39.69 35.71
N SER A 710 15.53 40.48 36.57
CA SER A 710 15.97 40.01 37.90
C SER A 710 14.81 39.63 38.84
N ASP A 711 13.71 40.37 38.80
CA ASP A 711 12.53 40.08 39.62
C ASP A 711 11.83 38.81 39.11
N THR A 712 11.69 38.65 37.79
CA THR A 712 11.08 37.45 37.18
C THR A 712 11.88 36.19 37.51
N LEU A 713 13.21 36.24 37.42
CA LEU A 713 14.08 35.11 37.75
C LEU A 713 13.91 34.70 39.22
N ARG A 714 13.87 35.67 40.14
CA ARG A 714 13.66 35.40 41.56
C ARG A 714 12.33 34.72 41.81
N GLU A 715 11.23 35.26 41.28
CA GLU A 715 9.88 34.71 41.47
C GLU A 715 9.75 33.29 40.89
N LEU A 716 10.18 33.06 39.64
CA LEU A 716 10.03 31.76 38.99
C LEU A 716 10.85 30.64 39.65
N THR A 717 11.98 30.96 40.30
CA THR A 717 12.76 29.95 41.06
C THR A 717 12.05 29.46 42.34
N MET A 718 11.07 30.21 42.85
CA MET A 718 10.35 29.86 44.08
C MET A 718 9.14 28.94 43.82
N TYR A 719 8.67 28.85 42.57
CA TYR A 719 7.46 28.10 42.21
C TYR A 719 7.74 26.65 41.84
N SER A 720 6.81 25.75 42.22
CA SER A 720 6.86 24.35 41.83
C SER A 720 6.28 24.12 40.43
N ASP A 721 6.56 22.97 39.85
CA ASP A 721 6.10 22.56 38.52
C ASP A 721 4.57 22.62 38.36
N VAL A 722 3.83 22.33 39.43
CA VAL A 722 2.37 22.38 39.45
C VAL A 722 1.86 23.83 39.49
N ASP A 723 2.63 24.73 40.10
CA ASP A 723 2.29 26.16 40.19
C ASP A 723 2.44 26.85 38.83
N LEU A 724 3.43 26.44 38.01
CA LEU A 724 3.63 26.96 36.65
C LEU A 724 2.45 26.69 35.70
N LYS A 725 1.60 25.72 36.02
CA LYS A 725 0.41 25.37 35.23
C LYS A 725 -0.85 26.13 35.64
N LYS A 726 -0.78 26.97 36.68
CA LYS A 726 -1.89 27.82 37.11
C LYS A 726 -2.06 29.02 36.19
N PRO A 727 -3.25 29.65 36.15
CA PRO A 727 -3.45 30.89 35.41
C PRO A 727 -2.47 31.97 35.88
N LEU A 728 -1.77 32.60 34.94
CA LEU A 728 -0.77 33.63 35.21
C LEU A 728 -1.46 34.97 35.51
N LYS A 729 -0.92 35.69 36.50
CA LYS A 729 -1.30 37.06 36.82
C LYS A 729 -0.04 37.88 37.07
N VAL A 730 0.16 38.92 36.27
CA VAL A 730 1.32 39.81 36.40
C VAL A 730 0.93 41.09 37.12
N ILE A 731 1.74 41.50 38.10
CA ILE A 731 1.54 42.73 38.88
C ILE A 731 2.81 43.57 38.79
N PHE A 732 2.69 44.76 38.20
CA PHE A 732 3.75 45.78 38.25
C PHE A 732 3.67 46.55 39.57
N ASP A 733 4.73 46.46 40.38
CA ASP A 733 4.75 47.09 41.69
C ASP A 733 4.64 48.62 41.57
N GLY A 734 3.61 49.19 42.21
CA GLY A 734 3.33 50.63 42.18
C GLY A 734 2.29 51.06 41.13
N GLU A 735 1.70 50.14 40.38
CA GLU A 735 0.66 50.42 39.37
C GLU A 735 -0.70 49.83 39.77
N GLU A 736 -1.77 50.65 39.75
CA GLU A 736 -3.15 50.17 39.92
C GLU A 736 -3.69 49.65 38.58
N ALA A 737 -3.23 48.47 38.15
CA ALA A 737 -3.73 47.80 36.95
C ALA A 737 -4.44 46.48 37.31
N VAL A 738 -5.63 46.25 36.74
CA VAL A 738 -6.32 44.96 36.81
C VAL A 738 -5.89 44.14 35.59
N ASP A 739 -5.17 43.06 35.83
CA ASP A 739 -4.72 42.16 34.75
C ASP A 739 -5.93 41.45 34.11
N ALA A 740 -6.37 41.97 32.97
CA ALA A 740 -7.33 41.34 32.06
C ALA A 740 -6.66 40.78 30.80
N GLY A 741 -5.36 40.45 30.87
CA GLY A 741 -4.56 39.89 29.78
C GLY A 741 -3.62 40.89 29.09
N GLY A 742 -3.94 42.19 29.11
CA GLY A 742 -3.09 43.24 28.51
C GLY A 742 -1.75 43.42 29.25
N VAL A 743 -1.77 43.35 30.58
CA VAL A 743 -0.56 43.46 31.43
C VAL A 743 0.36 42.25 31.22
N THR A 744 -0.23 41.04 31.15
CA THR A 744 0.51 39.82 30.84
C THR A 744 1.14 39.84 29.45
N LYS A 745 0.42 40.32 28.42
CA LYS A 745 0.98 40.50 27.06
C LYS A 745 2.16 41.48 27.05
N GLU A 746 2.00 42.63 27.71
CA GLU A 746 3.07 43.64 27.84
C GLU A 746 4.32 43.07 28.52
N PHE A 747 4.12 42.33 29.61
CA PHE A 747 5.19 41.67 30.34
C PHE A 747 6.03 40.75 29.44
N PHE A 748 5.39 39.86 28.66
CA PHE A 748 6.12 38.96 27.76
C PHE A 748 6.88 39.72 26.66
N LEU A 749 6.28 40.74 26.06
CA LEU A 749 6.92 41.53 25.01
C LEU A 749 8.16 42.28 25.52
N LEU A 750 8.07 42.89 26.70
CA LEU A 750 9.21 43.60 27.29
C LEU A 750 10.32 42.64 27.73
N LEU A 751 9.94 41.58 28.44
CA LEU A 751 10.89 40.63 29.01
C LEU A 751 11.65 39.85 27.93
N LEU A 752 10.95 39.35 26.90
CA LEU A 752 11.61 38.59 25.83
C LEU A 752 12.45 39.51 24.93
N LYS A 753 12.05 40.77 24.72
CA LYS A 753 12.90 41.74 24.01
C LYS A 753 14.22 41.99 24.75
N GLU A 754 14.18 42.13 26.07
CA GLU A 754 15.38 42.34 26.90
C GLU A 754 16.24 41.07 26.95
N LEU A 755 15.65 39.90 27.21
CA LEU A 755 16.37 38.61 27.32
C LEU A 755 17.00 38.13 26.01
N MET A 756 16.45 38.53 24.86
CA MET A 756 16.94 38.14 23.54
C MET A 756 17.98 39.11 22.98
N ASP A 757 18.32 40.17 23.71
CA ASP A 757 19.36 41.10 23.30
C ASP A 757 20.73 40.40 23.26
N PRO A 758 21.45 40.43 22.11
CA PRO A 758 22.78 39.86 21.99
C PRO A 758 23.80 40.38 23.02
N VAL A 759 23.56 41.53 23.66
CA VAL A 759 24.40 42.12 24.71
C VAL A 759 24.58 41.17 25.91
N TYR A 760 23.62 40.30 26.21
CA TYR A 760 23.73 39.32 27.30
C TYR A 760 24.65 38.13 26.95
N GLY A 761 25.07 37.99 25.69
CA GLY A 761 25.98 36.93 25.25
C GLY A 761 25.39 35.51 25.28
N MET A 762 24.08 35.37 25.49
CA MET A 762 23.41 34.07 25.50
C MET A 762 23.16 33.52 24.08
N PHE A 763 22.95 34.41 23.11
CA PHE A 763 22.63 34.08 21.73
C PHE A 763 23.54 34.85 20.76
N THR A 764 23.96 34.16 19.71
CA THR A 764 24.72 34.72 18.60
C THR A 764 23.77 35.24 17.53
N HIS A 765 23.99 36.48 17.09
CA HIS A 765 23.24 37.09 15.99
C HIS A 765 23.90 36.82 14.63
N TYR A 766 23.15 36.18 13.73
CA TYR A 766 23.58 35.91 12.36
C TYR A 766 23.14 37.06 11.45
N LYS A 767 24.08 37.91 11.07
CA LYS A 767 23.80 39.14 10.29
C LYS A 767 23.16 38.87 8.93
N ASP A 768 23.46 37.73 8.30
CA ASP A 768 22.96 37.36 6.97
C ASP A 768 21.46 37.02 6.99
N SER A 769 20.99 36.35 8.04
CA SER A 769 19.60 35.88 8.19
C SER A 769 18.78 36.72 9.17
N ASN A 770 19.45 37.56 9.96
CA ASN A 770 18.88 38.33 11.07
C ASN A 770 18.26 37.44 12.18
N LEU A 771 18.73 36.19 12.29
CA LEU A 771 18.27 35.20 13.27
C LEU A 771 19.25 35.07 14.44
N LEU A 772 18.72 34.53 15.54
CA LEU A 772 19.45 34.21 16.76
C LEU A 772 19.67 32.69 16.85
N TRP A 773 20.82 32.29 17.36
CA TRP A 773 21.10 30.90 17.76
C TRP A 773 21.86 30.86 19.07
N PHE A 774 21.83 29.74 19.78
CA PHE A 774 22.57 29.59 21.04
C PHE A 774 24.07 29.82 20.82
N SER A 775 24.70 30.59 21.72
CA SER A 775 26.14 30.83 21.67
C SER A 775 26.91 29.57 22.08
N ASP A 776 27.96 29.25 21.33
CA ASP A 776 28.88 28.13 21.62
C ASP A 776 29.73 28.37 22.87
N THR A 777 29.98 29.65 23.17
CA THR A 777 30.73 30.15 24.32
C THR A 777 29.86 31.18 25.03
N CYS A 778 29.43 30.86 26.24
CA CYS A 778 28.55 31.70 27.04
C CYS A 778 29.08 31.79 28.48
N PHE A 779 29.11 33.00 29.03
CA PHE A 779 29.53 33.24 30.42
C PHE A 779 28.36 33.21 31.42
N VAL A 780 27.14 32.96 30.92
CA VAL A 780 25.90 32.95 31.70
C VAL A 780 25.61 31.53 32.21
N GLU A 781 25.13 31.41 33.44
CA GLU A 781 24.77 30.12 34.04
C GLU A 781 23.63 29.40 33.29
N GLN A 782 23.66 28.07 33.28
CA GLN A 782 22.65 27.22 32.63
C GLN A 782 21.21 27.52 33.07
N ASN A 783 21.02 28.00 34.30
CA ASN A 783 19.71 28.38 34.85
C ASN A 783 18.99 29.44 34.01
N TRP A 784 19.73 30.35 33.37
CA TRP A 784 19.13 31.39 32.54
C TRP A 784 18.46 30.83 31.29
N PHE A 785 19.09 29.87 30.61
CA PHE A 785 18.49 29.17 29.47
C PHE A 785 17.22 28.41 29.90
N HIS A 786 17.26 27.76 31.07
CA HIS A 786 16.09 27.10 31.65
C HIS A 786 14.93 28.06 31.89
N LEU A 787 15.22 29.25 32.44
CA LEU A 787 14.21 30.28 32.73
C LEU A 787 13.63 30.88 31.45
N ILE A 788 14.44 31.15 30.42
CA ILE A 788 13.94 31.56 29.10
C ILE A 788 13.03 30.48 28.52
N GLY A 789 13.40 29.20 28.64
CA GLY A 789 12.54 28.09 28.27
C GLY A 789 11.17 28.16 28.94
N ILE A 790 11.13 28.34 30.27
CA ILE A 790 9.88 28.48 31.05
C ILE A 790 9.06 29.67 30.56
N ILE A 791 9.69 30.83 30.32
CA ILE A 791 9.01 32.05 29.85
C ILE A 791 8.39 31.83 28.46
N CYS A 792 9.13 31.24 27.53
CA CYS A 792 8.62 30.88 26.20
C CYS A 792 7.45 29.89 26.29
N GLY A 793 7.53 28.91 27.20
CA GLY A 793 6.43 28.00 27.49
C GLY A 793 5.21 28.73 28.08
N LEU A 794 5.40 29.61 29.06
CA LEU A 794 4.31 30.39 29.66
C LEU A 794 3.62 31.30 28.64
N ALA A 795 4.36 31.90 27.70
CA ALA A 795 3.78 32.72 26.65
C ALA A 795 2.78 31.90 25.79
N ILE A 796 3.18 30.70 25.35
CA ILE A 796 2.33 29.80 24.56
C ILE A 796 1.15 29.29 25.39
N TYR A 797 1.40 28.86 26.63
CA TYR A 797 0.39 28.33 27.55
C TYR A 797 -0.71 29.37 27.85
N ASN A 798 -0.36 30.67 27.82
CA ASN A 798 -1.30 31.79 27.97
C ASN A 798 -1.73 32.41 26.63
N SER A 799 -1.60 31.70 25.51
CA SER A 799 -2.04 32.14 24.17
C SER A 799 -1.47 33.50 23.71
N THR A 800 -0.26 33.83 24.13
CA THR A 800 0.43 35.07 23.75
C THR A 800 1.42 34.79 22.62
N VAL A 801 1.21 35.45 21.47
CA VAL A 801 2.14 35.39 20.33
C VAL A 801 3.37 36.24 20.65
N VAL A 802 4.56 35.68 20.45
CA VAL A 802 5.82 36.40 20.68
C VAL A 802 6.77 36.20 19.51
N ASP A 803 7.39 37.29 19.08
CA ASP A 803 8.32 37.31 17.95
C ASP A 803 9.71 36.79 18.38
N LEU A 804 9.84 35.46 18.38
CA LEU A 804 11.11 34.78 18.62
C LEU A 804 11.91 34.69 17.31
N HIS A 805 13.08 35.31 17.29
CA HIS A 805 13.95 35.38 16.11
C HIS A 805 14.79 34.10 15.91
N PHE A 806 14.23 32.92 16.19
CA PHE A 806 14.92 31.63 16.04
C PHE A 806 14.58 30.96 14.70
N PRO A 807 15.50 30.18 14.11
CA PRO A 807 15.24 29.39 12.89
C PRO A 807 14.28 28.23 13.16
N LEU A 808 13.74 27.64 12.08
CA LEU A 808 12.90 26.42 12.13
C LEU A 808 13.61 25.26 12.85
N ALA A 809 14.94 25.24 12.83
CA ALA A 809 15.78 24.26 13.52
C ALA A 809 15.47 24.15 15.03
N LEU A 810 15.13 25.26 15.71
CA LEU A 810 14.78 25.22 17.14
C LEU A 810 13.53 24.36 17.37
N TYR A 811 12.48 24.61 16.60
CA TYR A 811 11.20 23.92 16.70
C TYR A 811 11.30 22.46 16.28
N LYS A 812 12.19 22.15 15.32
CA LYS A 812 12.56 20.77 15.00
C LYS A 812 13.16 20.06 16.20
N LYS A 813 14.14 20.67 16.86
CA LYS A 813 14.77 20.08 18.05
C LYS A 813 13.77 19.91 19.20
N LEU A 814 12.85 20.86 19.42
CA LEU A 814 11.81 20.76 20.46
C LEU A 814 10.84 19.58 20.23
N LEU A 815 10.70 19.14 18.98
CA LEU A 815 9.86 18.00 18.57
C LEU A 815 10.68 16.73 18.30
N ASP A 816 11.95 16.68 18.73
CA ASP A 816 12.89 15.57 18.49
C ASP A 816 13.11 15.23 17.01
N VAL A 817 12.98 16.23 16.12
CA VAL A 817 13.30 16.12 14.69
C VAL A 817 14.71 16.66 14.43
N LEU A 818 15.55 15.88 13.74
CA LEU A 818 16.90 16.29 13.38
C LEU A 818 16.90 17.41 12.31
N PRO A 819 17.62 18.52 12.53
CA PRO A 819 17.83 19.55 11.51
C PRO A 819 18.59 19.01 10.29
N LYS A 820 18.28 19.53 9.11
CA LYS A 820 18.89 19.20 7.81
C LYS A 820 19.64 20.39 7.23
N LEU A 821 20.32 20.19 6.11
CA LEU A 821 21.04 21.25 5.39
C LEU A 821 20.14 22.45 5.01
N GLU A 822 18.87 22.21 4.68
CA GLU A 822 17.89 23.27 4.41
C GLU A 822 17.63 24.16 5.64
N ASP A 823 17.70 23.61 6.86
CA ASP A 823 17.56 24.40 8.10
C ASP A 823 18.80 25.26 8.36
N PHE A 824 19.97 24.76 7.96
CA PHE A 824 21.21 25.54 8.04
C PHE A 824 21.24 26.67 7.02
N LYS A 825 20.60 26.47 5.86
CA LYS A 825 20.44 27.51 4.83
C LYS A 825 19.57 28.67 5.30
N GLU A 826 18.61 28.43 6.20
CA GLU A 826 17.86 29.48 6.88
C GLU A 826 18.75 30.25 7.86
N LEU A 827 19.56 29.55 8.67
CA LEU A 827 20.40 30.16 9.71
C LEU A 827 21.62 30.90 9.14
N SER A 828 22.43 30.24 8.31
CA SER A 828 23.64 30.78 7.68
C SER A 828 23.63 30.44 6.18
N PRO A 829 22.97 31.27 5.34
CA PRO A 829 22.81 31.00 3.91
C PRO A 829 24.14 30.83 3.15
N THR A 830 25.16 31.58 3.57
CA THR A 830 26.48 31.61 2.93
C THR A 830 27.27 30.32 3.19
N GLU A 831 27.34 29.87 4.44
CA GLU A 831 27.98 28.61 4.81
C GLU A 831 27.23 27.41 4.21
N ALA A 832 25.89 27.42 4.27
CA ALA A 832 25.08 26.34 3.73
C ALA A 832 25.23 26.19 2.22
N ARG A 833 25.37 27.29 1.47
CA ARG A 833 25.67 27.25 0.03
C ARG A 833 27.00 26.56 -0.25
N SER A 834 28.02 26.86 0.55
CA SER A 834 29.35 26.24 0.40
C SER A 834 29.30 24.73 0.65
N LEU A 835 28.52 24.27 1.65
CA LEU A 835 28.30 22.84 1.90
C LEU A 835 27.48 22.17 0.80
N GLN A 836 26.49 22.87 0.22
CA GLN A 836 25.71 22.38 -0.91
C GLN A 836 26.59 22.24 -2.16
N GLU A 837 27.46 23.21 -2.44
CA GLU A 837 28.43 23.16 -3.54
C GLU A 837 29.39 21.97 -3.41
N LEU A 838 29.83 21.62 -2.19
CA LEU A 838 30.62 20.43 -1.92
C LEU A 838 29.87 19.12 -2.26
N LEU A 839 28.57 19.05 -1.96
CA LEU A 839 27.73 17.88 -2.26
C LEU A 839 27.43 17.76 -3.76
N ASP A 840 27.23 18.88 -4.44
CA ASP A 840 26.86 18.95 -5.85
C ASP A 840 28.07 18.87 -6.79
N TYR A 841 29.30 18.98 -6.27
CA TYR A 841 30.52 18.86 -7.07
C TYR A 841 30.62 17.51 -7.78
N GLU A 842 30.71 17.49 -9.10
CA GLU A 842 30.78 16.25 -9.90
C GLU A 842 32.21 15.74 -10.15
N GLY A 843 33.23 16.59 -9.94
CA GLY A 843 34.64 16.27 -10.15
C GLY A 843 35.16 15.11 -9.27
N GLY A 844 36.22 14.45 -9.73
CA GLY A 844 36.86 13.32 -9.02
C GLY A 844 37.91 13.76 -7.99
N ASP A 845 38.25 15.04 -8.00
CA ASP A 845 39.34 15.73 -7.31
C ASP A 845 38.84 16.58 -6.14
N VAL A 846 37.83 16.08 -5.40
CA VAL A 846 37.22 16.77 -4.25
C VAL A 846 38.28 17.18 -3.21
N GLU A 847 39.20 16.26 -2.89
CA GLU A 847 40.27 16.49 -1.91
C GLU A 847 41.20 17.63 -2.34
N GLU A 848 41.64 17.65 -3.61
CA GLU A 848 42.54 18.66 -4.15
C GLU A 848 41.85 20.02 -4.38
N THR A 849 40.55 20.00 -4.67
CA THR A 849 39.77 21.22 -4.95
C THR A 849 39.42 21.98 -3.69
N PHE A 850 38.90 21.27 -2.68
CA PHE A 850 38.36 21.90 -1.48
C PHE A 850 39.37 21.94 -0.32
N LEU A 851 40.35 21.02 -0.29
CA LEU A 851 41.40 20.93 0.74
C LEU A 851 40.84 21.03 2.17
N LEU A 852 39.70 20.37 2.41
CA LEU A 852 39.04 20.32 3.71
C LEU A 852 39.48 19.06 4.47
N ASN A 853 39.51 19.16 5.80
CA ASN A 853 39.58 18.04 6.71
C ASN A 853 38.36 18.07 7.66
N PHE A 854 38.19 17.07 8.52
CA PHE A 854 37.10 17.03 9.49
C PHE A 854 37.35 17.95 10.71
N SER A 855 37.85 19.15 10.47
CA SER A 855 38.00 20.21 11.47
C SER A 855 37.45 21.52 10.94
N ILE A 856 36.95 22.37 11.83
CA ILE A 856 36.43 23.69 11.49
C ILE A 856 37.09 24.75 12.35
N THR A 857 37.12 25.98 11.85
CA THR A 857 37.68 27.12 12.56
C THR A 857 36.54 28.02 13.05
N ARG A 858 36.52 28.35 14.35
CA ARG A 858 35.55 29.26 14.96
C ARG A 858 36.28 30.43 15.63
N GLU A 859 35.76 31.63 15.44
CA GLU A 859 36.29 32.85 16.07
C GLU A 859 35.38 33.27 17.22
N ASN A 860 35.87 33.12 18.46
CA ASN A 860 35.13 33.45 19.68
C ASN A 860 35.89 34.55 20.42
N TYR A 861 35.28 35.73 20.57
CA TYR A 861 35.86 36.91 21.23
C TYR A 861 37.27 37.30 20.70
N GLY A 862 37.52 37.12 19.41
CA GLY A 862 38.80 37.42 18.76
C GLY A 862 39.87 36.34 18.93
N MET A 863 39.54 35.19 19.53
CA MET A 863 40.39 33.99 19.55
C MET A 863 39.88 32.98 18.53
N VAL A 864 40.78 32.52 17.67
CA VAL A 864 40.49 31.53 16.64
C VAL A 864 40.78 30.14 17.21
N GLU A 865 39.75 29.32 17.38
CA GLU A 865 39.86 27.93 17.83
C GLU A 865 39.57 26.96 16.67
N VAL A 866 40.38 25.92 16.56
CA VAL A 866 40.12 24.77 15.68
C VAL A 866 39.34 23.73 16.47
N LYS A 867 38.22 23.27 15.91
CA LYS A 867 37.35 22.25 16.50
C LYS A 867 37.28 21.05 15.57
N GLU A 868 37.65 19.88 16.08
CA GLU A 868 37.47 18.63 15.36
C GLU A 868 35.99 18.21 15.35
N LEU A 869 35.44 17.88 14.19
CA LEU A 869 34.06 17.41 14.02
C LEU A 869 33.90 15.92 14.39
N VAL A 870 34.99 15.17 14.25
CA VAL A 870 35.11 13.75 14.62
C VAL A 870 36.46 13.52 15.29
N PRO A 871 36.63 12.47 16.13
CA PRO A 871 37.90 12.21 16.80
C PRO A 871 39.06 12.04 15.81
N GLY A 872 40.09 12.89 15.92
CA GLY A 872 41.25 12.88 15.00
C GLY A 872 40.94 13.49 13.62
N GLY A 873 39.89 14.31 13.53
CA GLY A 873 39.38 14.89 12.29
C GLY A 873 40.38 15.76 11.53
N GLU A 874 41.38 16.34 12.20
CA GLU A 874 42.46 17.09 11.54
C GLU A 874 43.25 16.23 10.53
N SER A 875 43.33 14.92 10.79
CA SER A 875 44.07 13.96 9.97
C SER A 875 43.24 13.30 8.85
N ILE A 876 41.92 13.58 8.79
CA ILE A 876 40.99 12.97 7.84
C ILE A 876 40.64 14.00 6.78
N ALA A 877 41.14 13.81 5.56
CA ALA A 877 40.80 14.66 4.42
C ALA A 877 39.38 14.35 3.89
N VAL A 878 38.69 15.38 3.38
CA VAL A 878 37.37 15.25 2.78
C VAL A 878 37.51 14.85 1.31
N ASP A 879 36.94 13.71 0.95
CA ASP A 879 36.96 13.12 -0.39
C ASP A 879 35.53 12.85 -0.93
N LYS A 880 35.44 12.24 -2.11
CA LYS A 880 34.16 11.94 -2.77
C LYS A 880 33.28 10.95 -1.99
N ASN A 881 33.88 10.05 -1.21
CA ASN A 881 33.18 9.02 -0.47
C ASN A 881 32.66 9.52 0.88
N ASN A 882 33.41 10.41 1.54
CA ASN A 882 33.12 10.88 2.90
C ASN A 882 32.50 12.30 2.98
N ARG A 883 32.40 13.05 1.87
CA ARG A 883 31.82 14.41 1.86
C ARG A 883 30.42 14.52 2.48
N LYS A 884 29.60 13.47 2.37
CA LYS A 884 28.27 13.43 3.03
C LYS A 884 28.41 13.37 4.54
N GLU A 885 29.32 12.54 5.03
CA GLU A 885 29.63 12.40 6.46
C GLU A 885 30.21 13.70 7.02
N PHE A 886 31.03 14.42 6.25
CA PHE A 886 31.54 15.74 6.64
C PHE A 886 30.40 16.75 6.83
N VAL A 887 29.48 16.86 5.87
CA VAL A 887 28.33 17.78 5.98
C VAL A 887 27.43 17.39 7.16
N GLU A 888 27.16 16.10 7.36
CA GLU A 888 26.39 15.62 8.51
C GLU A 888 27.08 15.94 9.84
N ALA A 889 28.40 15.76 9.93
CA ALA A 889 29.19 16.09 11.12
C ALA A 889 29.21 17.60 11.40
N TYR A 890 29.31 18.44 10.34
CA TYR A 890 29.23 19.90 10.46
C TYR A 890 27.87 20.34 11.02
N LEU A 891 26.77 19.81 10.45
CA LEU A 891 25.41 20.11 10.91
C LEU A 891 25.17 19.62 12.34
N ARG A 892 25.67 18.43 12.68
CA ARG A 892 25.62 17.91 14.06
C ARG A 892 26.34 18.82 15.03
N TYR A 893 27.53 19.30 14.66
CA TYR A 893 28.27 20.22 15.50
C TYR A 893 27.48 21.50 15.78
N VAL A 894 27.02 22.20 14.73
CA VAL A 894 26.33 23.50 14.85
C VAL A 894 25.02 23.42 15.65
N PHE A 895 24.22 22.39 15.38
CA PHE A 895 22.88 22.28 15.98
C PHE A 895 22.84 21.45 17.27
N THR A 896 23.87 20.67 17.57
CA THR A 896 23.85 19.72 18.70
C THR A 896 25.09 19.81 19.56
N ASP A 897 26.29 19.57 19.02
CA ASP A 897 27.48 19.40 19.86
C ASP A 897 27.92 20.73 20.49
N SER A 898 27.85 21.85 19.74
CA SER A 898 28.29 23.18 20.22
C SER A 898 27.34 23.81 21.24
N VAL A 899 26.09 23.39 21.29
CA VAL A 899 25.01 24.04 22.07
C VAL A 899 24.24 23.07 22.97
N SER A 900 24.80 21.88 23.21
CA SER A 900 24.10 20.77 23.86
C SER A 900 23.57 21.12 25.24
N GLU A 901 24.40 21.73 26.09
CA GLU A 901 24.05 22.08 27.47
C GLU A 901 23.01 23.21 27.51
N GLN A 902 23.23 24.26 26.72
CA GLN A 902 22.38 25.45 26.63
C GLN A 902 20.99 25.06 26.12
N TYR A 903 20.95 24.27 25.04
CA TYR A 903 19.71 23.76 24.47
C TYR A 903 18.99 22.82 25.44
N SER A 904 19.69 21.92 26.13
CA SER A 904 19.08 20.99 27.09
C SER A 904 18.40 21.74 28.24
N ALA A 905 19.06 22.77 28.78
CA ALA A 905 18.48 23.64 29.81
C ALA A 905 17.22 24.37 29.30
N PHE A 906 17.30 25.00 28.11
CA PHE A 906 16.16 25.67 27.47
C PHE A 906 14.99 24.73 27.20
N SER A 907 15.25 23.59 26.56
CA SER A 907 14.23 22.58 26.23
C SER A 907 13.55 22.03 27.48
N SER A 908 14.33 21.75 28.53
CA SER A 908 13.80 21.32 29.83
C SER A 908 12.84 22.35 30.44
N GLY A 909 13.19 23.65 30.38
CA GLY A 909 12.33 24.71 30.88
C GLY A 909 11.05 24.89 30.05
N PHE A 910 11.17 24.81 28.73
CA PHE A 910 10.06 24.92 27.80
C PHE A 910 9.03 23.81 27.98
N LEU A 911 9.50 22.55 27.99
CA LEU A 911 8.66 21.36 28.14
C LEU A 911 8.08 21.22 29.55
N LYS A 912 8.59 21.98 30.53
CA LYS A 912 8.02 22.02 31.89
C LYS A 912 6.62 22.63 31.92
N VAL A 913 6.40 23.65 31.08
CA VAL A 913 5.13 24.40 31.00
C VAL A 913 4.30 23.91 29.82
N CYS A 914 4.89 23.93 28.62
CA CYS A 914 4.24 23.51 27.38
C CYS A 914 4.62 22.07 26.96
N GLY A 915 4.76 21.18 27.94
CA GLY A 915 4.99 19.75 27.69
C GLY A 915 3.71 18.96 27.53
N GLY A 916 3.80 17.83 26.82
CA GLY A 916 2.71 16.86 26.73
C GLY A 916 2.64 16.17 25.36
N GLU A 917 1.73 15.20 25.26
CA GLU A 917 1.51 14.45 24.00
C GLU A 917 1.00 15.34 22.85
N ILE A 918 0.37 16.48 23.16
CA ILE A 918 -0.24 17.37 22.16
C ILE A 918 0.82 18.11 21.35
N LEU A 919 1.93 18.50 21.99
CA LEU A 919 3.03 19.18 21.31
C LEU A 919 3.61 18.29 20.20
N ALA A 920 3.71 16.98 20.45
CA ALA A 920 4.18 16.00 19.48
C ALA A 920 3.24 15.81 18.26
N LEU A 921 2.02 16.37 18.28
CA LEU A 921 1.07 16.31 17.17
C LEU A 921 1.33 17.41 16.11
N PHE A 922 2.14 18.43 16.46
CA PHE A 922 2.50 19.51 15.55
C PHE A 922 3.68 19.13 14.64
N GLN A 923 3.68 19.69 13.45
CA GLN A 923 4.87 19.78 12.61
C GLN A 923 5.72 20.98 13.06
N PRO A 924 7.05 20.96 12.84
CA PRO A 924 7.93 22.05 13.25
C PRO A 924 7.51 23.43 12.71
N SER A 925 7.02 23.49 11.47
CA SER A 925 6.53 24.73 10.85
C SER A 925 5.21 25.21 11.46
N GLU A 926 4.33 24.30 11.86
CA GLU A 926 3.08 24.62 12.56
C GLU A 926 3.38 25.15 13.97
N LEU A 927 4.34 24.54 14.67
CA LEU A 927 4.76 24.98 15.99
C LEU A 927 5.37 26.39 15.92
N MET A 928 6.29 26.63 14.97
CA MET A 928 6.84 27.96 14.74
C MET A 928 5.75 29.00 14.44
N ALA A 929 4.83 28.69 13.52
CA ALA A 929 3.73 29.56 13.15
C ALA A 929 2.80 29.89 14.33
N MET A 930 2.62 28.96 15.27
CA MET A 930 1.84 29.19 16.49
C MET A 930 2.58 30.12 17.47
N VAL A 931 3.89 29.95 17.65
CA VAL A 931 4.67 30.77 18.59
C VAL A 931 4.89 32.19 18.07
N VAL A 932 5.37 32.29 16.82
CA VAL A 932 5.78 33.54 16.19
C VAL A 932 4.61 34.26 15.52
N GLY A 933 3.57 33.53 15.12
CA GLY A 933 2.48 34.05 14.32
C GLY A 933 2.70 33.91 12.81
N ASN A 934 1.68 34.30 12.04
CA ASN A 934 1.62 34.15 10.59
C ASN A 934 1.88 35.48 9.87
N ASN A 935 2.16 35.37 8.56
CA ASN A 935 2.37 36.50 7.64
C ASN A 935 1.28 36.64 6.57
N ASN A 936 0.11 36.00 6.77
CA ASN A 936 -0.97 36.00 5.80
C ASN A 936 -1.98 37.12 6.10
N TYR A 937 -1.67 38.33 5.62
CA TYR A 937 -2.42 39.54 5.95
C TYR A 937 -3.72 39.65 5.14
N ASN A 938 -4.87 39.73 5.82
CA ASN A 938 -6.16 40.10 5.25
C ASN A 938 -6.67 41.42 5.86
N TRP A 939 -6.21 42.53 5.29
CA TRP A 939 -6.48 43.89 5.80
C TRP A 939 -7.97 44.27 5.75
N GLU A 940 -8.77 43.69 4.86
CA GLU A 940 -10.22 43.91 4.82
C GLU A 940 -10.91 43.31 6.04
N GLU A 941 -10.46 42.13 6.47
CA GLU A 941 -11.01 41.45 7.65
C GLU A 941 -10.63 42.19 8.94
N MET A 942 -9.45 42.80 8.98
CA MET A 942 -9.02 43.69 10.07
C MET A 942 -9.94 44.92 10.20
N GLU A 943 -10.31 45.55 9.08
CA GLU A 943 -11.23 46.70 9.07
C GLU A 943 -12.61 46.32 9.61
N LYS A 944 -13.16 45.17 9.17
CA LYS A 944 -14.47 44.68 9.63
C LYS A 944 -14.52 44.40 11.13
N ASN A 945 -13.43 43.89 11.70
CA ASN A 945 -13.34 43.49 13.10
C ASN A 945 -12.87 44.59 14.06
N THR A 946 -12.60 45.80 13.54
CA THR A 946 -12.16 46.94 14.36
C THR A 946 -13.30 47.50 15.20
N VAL A 947 -13.05 47.66 16.50
CA VAL A 947 -14.00 48.23 17.47
C VAL A 947 -13.71 49.72 17.65
N TYR A 948 -14.75 50.55 17.62
CA TYR A 948 -14.61 52.00 17.81
C TYR A 948 -15.11 52.40 19.19
N LYS A 949 -14.36 53.26 19.89
CA LYS A 949 -14.72 53.78 21.22
C LYS A 949 -14.72 55.32 21.24
N GLY A 950 -15.46 55.90 22.19
CA GLY A 950 -15.63 57.34 22.30
C GLY A 950 -16.66 57.87 21.29
N GLU A 951 -16.29 58.92 20.54
CA GLU A 951 -17.15 59.54 19.51
C GLU A 951 -16.98 58.89 18.12
N PHE A 952 -16.03 57.97 17.96
CA PHE A 952 -15.80 57.28 16.69
C PHE A 952 -16.78 56.12 16.47
N SER A 953 -17.21 56.00 15.21
CA SER A 953 -17.99 54.88 14.67
C SER A 953 -17.44 54.53 13.29
N ALA A 954 -17.79 53.36 12.76
CA ALA A 954 -17.37 52.93 11.42
C ALA A 954 -17.76 53.92 10.30
N THR A 955 -18.77 54.77 10.53
CA THR A 955 -19.23 55.79 9.58
C THR A 955 -18.64 57.18 9.81
N HIS A 956 -17.86 57.38 10.88
CA HIS A 956 -17.31 58.68 11.23
C HIS A 956 -16.33 59.19 10.14
N PRO A 957 -16.37 60.48 9.73
CA PRO A 957 -15.53 61.00 8.65
C PRO A 957 -14.03 60.74 8.83
N THR A 958 -13.48 60.99 10.02
CA THR A 958 -12.06 60.74 10.33
C THR A 958 -11.68 59.25 10.25
N VAL A 959 -12.60 58.33 10.59
CA VAL A 959 -12.36 56.87 10.52
C VAL A 959 -12.34 56.40 9.06
N ARG A 960 -13.23 56.93 8.21
CA ARG A 960 -13.18 56.66 6.77
C ARG A 960 -11.89 57.17 6.13
N LEU A 961 -11.49 58.38 6.47
CA LEU A 961 -10.20 58.95 6.04
C LEU A 961 -9.01 58.08 6.50
N PHE A 962 -9.08 57.53 7.72
CA PHE A 962 -8.06 56.61 8.23
C PHE A 962 -7.95 55.35 7.36
N TRP A 963 -9.06 54.64 7.11
CA TRP A 963 -9.03 53.41 6.32
C TRP A 963 -8.66 53.65 4.87
N GLU A 964 -9.10 54.76 4.27
CA GLU A 964 -8.63 55.15 2.93
C GLU A 964 -7.11 55.34 2.88
N VAL A 965 -6.54 56.09 3.85
CA VAL A 965 -5.10 56.31 3.93
C VAL A 965 -4.35 55.02 4.22
N PHE A 966 -4.88 54.17 5.10
CA PHE A 966 -4.29 52.88 5.44
C PHE A 966 -4.25 51.94 4.24
N HIS A 967 -5.34 51.83 3.48
CA HIS A 967 -5.38 50.95 2.30
C HIS A 967 -4.45 51.39 1.18
N GLU A 968 -4.18 52.70 1.07
CA GLU A 968 -3.20 53.29 0.14
C GLU A 968 -1.74 53.04 0.54
N PHE A 969 -1.43 52.60 1.76
CA PHE A 969 -0.06 52.26 2.18
C PHE A 969 0.49 51.02 1.46
N SER A 970 1.81 51.00 1.25
CA SER A 970 2.52 49.79 0.80
C SER A 970 2.46 48.69 1.86
N LEU A 971 2.76 47.45 1.46
CA LEU A 971 2.76 46.32 2.40
C LEU A 971 3.74 46.55 3.56
N GLU A 972 4.91 47.13 3.30
CA GLU A 972 5.92 47.45 4.32
C GLU A 972 5.38 48.46 5.34
N LYS A 973 4.68 49.51 4.87
CA LYS A 973 4.06 50.50 5.77
C LYS A 973 2.89 49.93 6.57
N LYS A 974 2.11 49.02 5.99
CA LYS A 974 1.05 48.30 6.72
C LYS A 974 1.62 47.38 7.80
N LYS A 975 2.74 46.71 7.54
CA LYS A 975 3.50 45.93 8.54
C LYS A 975 4.06 46.82 9.65
N GLN A 976 4.65 47.96 9.31
CA GLN A 976 5.13 48.93 10.29
C GLN A 976 3.98 49.49 11.14
N PHE A 977 2.80 49.72 10.55
CA PHE A 977 1.63 50.12 11.32
C PHE A 977 1.17 49.02 12.29
N LEU A 978 1.18 47.75 11.85
CA LEU A 978 0.85 46.62 12.72
C LEU A 978 1.85 46.50 13.87
N LEU A 979 3.14 46.70 13.60
CA LEU A 979 4.20 46.76 14.59
C LEU A 979 3.98 47.91 15.58
N PHE A 980 3.68 49.12 15.08
CA PHE A 980 3.35 50.29 15.88
C PHE A 980 2.13 50.06 16.78
N LEU A 981 1.10 49.37 16.30
CA LEU A 981 -0.15 49.18 17.01
C LEU A 981 -0.15 47.99 17.97
N THR A 982 0.50 46.89 17.61
CA THR A 982 0.38 45.60 18.32
C THR A 982 1.66 45.14 18.99
N GLY A 983 2.80 45.77 18.65
CA GLY A 983 4.14 45.37 19.07
C GLY A 983 4.78 44.28 18.21
N SER A 984 4.10 43.78 17.17
CA SER A 984 4.62 42.79 16.22
C SER A 984 4.08 43.06 14.81
N ASP A 985 4.83 42.69 13.78
CA ASP A 985 4.35 42.67 12.40
C ASP A 985 3.71 41.32 12.01
N ARG A 986 3.62 40.38 12.97
CA ARG A 986 3.01 39.05 12.84
C ARG A 986 1.56 39.05 13.32
N ILE A 987 0.74 38.19 12.74
CA ILE A 987 -0.65 38.00 13.17
C ILE A 987 -0.84 36.66 13.90
N PRO A 988 -1.83 36.54 14.80
CA PRO A 988 -2.16 35.26 15.41
C PRO A 988 -2.53 34.20 14.37
N ILE A 989 -2.37 32.92 14.74
CA ILE A 989 -2.58 31.80 13.81
C ILE A 989 -4.02 31.69 13.31
N HIS A 990 -4.99 32.19 14.08
CA HIS A 990 -6.40 32.29 13.70
C HIS A 990 -6.69 33.40 12.67
N GLY A 991 -5.65 34.11 12.21
CA GLY A 991 -5.76 35.16 11.22
C GLY A 991 -6.16 36.52 11.82
N MET A 992 -6.35 37.50 10.94
CA MET A 992 -6.68 38.89 11.32
C MET A 992 -8.05 39.04 11.99
N GLU A 993 -8.96 38.08 11.83
CA GLU A 993 -10.27 38.09 12.52
C GLU A 993 -10.12 38.05 14.05
N SER A 994 -9.12 37.30 14.54
CA SER A 994 -8.83 37.21 15.97
C SER A 994 -8.17 38.48 16.55
N LEU A 995 -7.60 39.33 15.69
CA LEU A 995 -6.93 40.55 16.10
C LEU A 995 -7.95 41.68 16.31
N ARG A 996 -8.45 41.81 17.54
CA ARG A 996 -9.33 42.92 17.91
C ARG A 996 -8.53 44.20 18.11
N ILE A 997 -8.69 45.12 17.17
CA ILE A 997 -8.12 46.48 17.24
C ILE A 997 -9.20 47.43 17.76
N VAL A 998 -8.80 48.35 18.61
CA VAL A 998 -9.69 49.40 19.12
C VAL A 998 -9.20 50.75 18.62
N ILE A 999 -10.06 51.56 18.00
CA ILE A 999 -9.74 52.94 17.63
C ILE A 999 -10.59 53.88 18.50
N GLN A 1000 -9.92 54.76 19.24
CA GLN A 1000 -10.55 55.66 20.20
C GLN A 1000 -10.28 57.13 19.85
N SER A 1001 -11.31 57.96 20.01
CA SER A 1001 -11.20 59.40 19.81
C SER A 1001 -10.54 60.08 21.00
N THR A 1002 -9.52 60.90 20.74
CA THR A 1002 -8.87 61.74 21.75
C THR A 1002 -9.38 63.20 21.68
N THR A 1003 -9.35 63.92 22.81
CA THR A 1003 -9.63 65.37 22.87
C THR A 1003 -8.45 66.24 22.45
N ALA A 1004 -7.32 65.61 22.10
CA ALA A 1004 -6.11 66.28 21.65
C ALA A 1004 -6.31 67.02 20.31
N GLU A 1005 -5.61 68.14 20.15
CA GLU A 1005 -5.64 68.94 18.93
C GLU A 1005 -5.01 68.20 17.73
N GLU A 1006 -5.37 68.61 16.50
CA GLU A 1006 -4.93 67.96 15.25
C GLU A 1006 -3.42 67.99 14.99
N HIS A 1007 -2.65 68.74 15.77
CA HIS A 1007 -1.19 68.79 15.63
C HIS A 1007 -0.49 67.61 16.31
N TYR A 1008 -1.17 66.88 17.20
CA TYR A 1008 -0.65 65.69 17.87
C TYR A 1008 -0.62 64.47 16.94
N LEU A 1009 0.31 63.56 17.19
CA LEU A 1009 0.41 62.27 16.51
C LEU A 1009 -0.62 61.28 17.09
N PRO A 1010 -1.11 60.30 16.31
CA PRO A 1010 -1.84 59.18 16.89
C PRO A 1010 -0.91 58.38 17.81
N VAL A 1011 -1.44 57.88 18.93
CA VAL A 1011 -0.69 57.15 19.94
C VAL A 1011 -1.23 55.73 20.01
N ALA A 1012 -0.34 54.74 20.01
CA ALA A 1012 -0.73 53.34 20.14
C ALA A 1012 -0.41 52.81 21.55
N HIS A 1013 -1.35 52.07 22.12
CA HIS A 1013 -1.18 51.26 23.32
C HIS A 1013 -1.15 49.79 22.91
N THR A 1014 0.06 49.28 22.66
CA THR A 1014 0.32 47.93 22.11
C THR A 1014 -0.22 46.79 22.97
N CYS A 1015 -0.33 47.02 24.28
CA CYS A 1015 -0.88 46.07 25.25
C CYS A 1015 -2.38 45.81 25.04
N TYR A 1016 -3.11 46.79 24.50
CA TYR A 1016 -4.56 46.73 24.28
C TYR A 1016 -4.95 46.75 22.79
N ASN A 1017 -3.96 46.74 21.89
CA ASN A 1017 -4.15 46.99 20.45
C ASN A 1017 -5.02 48.24 20.20
N LEU A 1018 -4.82 49.28 21.02
CA LEU A 1018 -5.63 50.49 21.04
C LEU A 1018 -4.90 51.63 20.34
N LEU A 1019 -5.57 52.28 19.40
CA LEU A 1019 -5.09 53.48 18.72
C LEU A 1019 -5.89 54.70 19.20
N ASP A 1020 -5.26 55.58 19.95
CA ASP A 1020 -5.80 56.90 20.26
C ASP A 1020 -5.50 57.85 19.10
N MET A 1021 -6.57 58.29 18.45
CA MET A 1021 -6.47 59.12 17.25
C MET A 1021 -7.18 60.48 17.44
N PRO A 1022 -6.46 61.60 17.24
CA PRO A 1022 -7.07 62.93 17.17
C PRO A 1022 -8.05 63.10 16.01
N ARG A 1023 -8.92 64.10 16.10
CA ARG A 1023 -9.94 64.40 15.08
C ARG A 1023 -9.33 65.16 13.89
N TYR A 1024 -8.66 64.45 12.99
CA TYR A 1024 -8.13 65.06 11.77
C TYR A 1024 -9.24 65.48 10.79
N GLN A 1025 -9.18 66.72 10.30
CA GLN A 1025 -10.16 67.27 9.35
C GLN A 1025 -9.90 66.91 7.88
N THR A 1026 -8.65 66.64 7.50
CA THR A 1026 -8.26 66.38 6.10
C THR A 1026 -7.44 65.11 5.96
N LYS A 1027 -7.53 64.49 4.77
CA LYS A 1027 -6.80 63.26 4.42
C LYS A 1027 -5.29 63.47 4.45
N GLU A 1028 -4.81 64.62 4.00
CA GLU A 1028 -3.39 64.97 3.93
C GLU A 1028 -2.75 65.09 5.31
N ILE A 1029 -3.46 65.71 6.27
CA ILE A 1029 -2.99 65.81 7.65
C ILE A 1029 -2.93 64.43 8.28
N LEU A 1030 -3.99 63.62 8.15
CA LEU A 1030 -4.03 62.26 8.67
C LEU A 1030 -2.90 61.41 8.07
N ARG A 1031 -2.73 61.42 6.74
CA ARG A 1031 -1.65 60.68 6.07
C ARG A 1031 -0.28 61.08 6.58
N ARG A 1032 0.00 62.39 6.67
CA ARG A 1032 1.29 62.88 7.15
C ARG A 1032 1.56 62.47 8.60
N ARG A 1033 0.57 62.63 9.48
CA ARG A 1033 0.71 62.32 10.92
C ARG A 1033 0.77 60.83 11.19
N LEU A 1034 -0.06 60.02 10.53
CA LEU A 1034 -0.02 58.57 10.63
C LEU A 1034 1.29 58.01 10.10
N THR A 1035 1.77 58.51 8.94
CA THR A 1035 3.09 58.12 8.41
C THR A 1035 4.21 58.47 9.38
N GLN A 1036 4.19 59.67 9.95
CA GLN A 1036 5.19 60.10 10.92
C GLN A 1036 5.17 59.26 12.21
N ALA A 1037 3.99 58.88 12.70
CA ALA A 1037 3.86 58.03 13.88
C ALA A 1037 4.37 56.60 13.62
N VAL A 1038 4.08 56.04 12.45
CA VAL A 1038 4.51 54.69 12.05
C VAL A 1038 6.02 54.63 11.76
N GLU A 1039 6.63 55.72 11.29
CA GLU A 1039 8.07 55.77 10.98
C GLU A 1039 8.95 56.14 12.20
N GLN A 1040 8.37 56.66 13.30
CA GLN A 1040 9.09 57.14 14.49
C GLN A 1040 8.69 56.41 15.79
N TYR A 1041 8.44 55.10 15.73
CA TYR A 1041 7.92 54.33 16.87
C TYR A 1041 8.96 53.96 17.96
N GLU A 1042 10.27 54.03 17.68
CA GLU A 1042 11.33 53.62 18.62
C GLU A 1042 11.70 54.68 19.68
N GLY A 1043 11.01 55.82 19.73
CA GLY A 1043 11.50 57.04 20.38
C GLY A 1043 10.69 57.63 21.54
N PHE A 1044 9.68 56.95 22.09
CA PHE A 1044 8.91 57.50 23.22
C PHE A 1044 9.00 56.62 24.47
N SER A 1045 10.14 56.73 25.17
CA SER A 1045 10.14 56.57 26.62
C SER A 1045 9.19 57.64 27.20
N LEU A 1046 8.09 57.20 27.81
CA LEU A 1046 7.26 58.04 28.68
C LEU A 1046 8.19 58.76 29.68
N VAL A 1047 8.19 60.08 29.64
CA VAL A 1047 8.66 60.93 30.75
C VAL A 1047 7.54 60.99 31.78
#